data_AF-A0A8J2FS08-F1
#
_entry.id   AF-A0A8J2FS08-F1
#
_cell.length_a   1.000
_cell.length_b   1.000
_cell.length_c   1.000
_cell.angle_alpha   90.00
_cell.angle_beta   90.00
_cell.angle_gamma   90.00
#
_symmetry.space_group_name_H-M   'P 1'
#
loop_
_entity.id
_entity.type
_entity.pdbx_description
1 polymer ?
#
loop_
_entity_poly.entity_id
_entity_poly.type
_entity_poly.pdbx_seq_one_letter_code
_entity_poly.pdbx_strand_id
1 'polypeptide(L)'
;MIRILCLTASFGEGHNSAARNIRDALLWLGPPDIRVEIYDPLREIPGWTRWLEQGYPLVANEFPWLWRLLYRSSARWRWYRPLLARSSALLAFLDGLLHESEPDAVVCTYPLFNFYLHRLYREGRAKPFHHWTIVTDTLPLHPIWYEWPTDAFAVPDEATGAFLLQKTGMDPTKIHVTGFPVPVSLAHLSERKSKVPQPIEWGNPRILYVLGTGWKWARRIVELLAQKKEWTVTVVCGRNVACYQRLKTFAQRWGDRVEVLGWTGKMAELLLSHHVVVGKAGGALVQEVLAAHRPMVITQVFPGQEEGNEALLRRLGVGFRAQRPGEVVRCLEELFAHNGRRWKELQRNWPDPSRADAAVRIARAIVSQCEDRSLDSDVTFSFSFIPRMTGTERSSSVLLCDFHAHTTFSDGSLTLRELVDFYGSRGFDCLCVTDHLVDPKVLLGRLCRLTGLVLVPSQLPQYFAAIEEEKRRAWTEYGLILFAGIEFNKDSLAAKSSAHLLGVDVKTPIDPGLSLEEIIDAIHDQGGLAIASHPHKFQSVWGKDTLYLWENRERFALLLDAWEIANRHDLFTPVSLKKLPFVANSDFHKPKHIYSWKTVLFCEKDPEAIKACIRANEKIAISLYRGAHWLGKAGSGWSLVGSEQKGKGAFSPRAESRAKFWEVDRRSFSAAPGSVGSCE
;
A
#
# COMPACT_ATOMS: atom_id res chain seq x y z
N MET A 1 -19.88 9.56 -2.82
CA MET A 1 -18.66 8.76 -3.03
C MET A 1 -17.85 9.34 -4.17
N ILE A 2 -16.70 9.93 -3.85
CA ILE A 2 -15.74 10.44 -4.84
C ILE A 2 -14.68 9.37 -5.09
N ARG A 3 -14.39 9.06 -6.35
CA ARG A 3 -13.40 8.07 -6.81
C ARG A 3 -12.23 8.76 -7.51
N ILE A 4 -11.00 8.54 -7.04
CA ILE A 4 -9.80 9.20 -7.57
C ILE A 4 -8.74 8.15 -7.94
N LEU A 5 -8.29 8.21 -9.19
CA LEU A 5 -7.23 7.34 -9.72
C LEU A 5 -5.93 8.14 -9.91
N CYS A 6 -4.95 7.90 -9.05
CA CYS A 6 -3.60 8.46 -9.17
C CYS A 6 -2.72 7.57 -10.06
N LEU A 7 -2.21 8.13 -11.16
CA LEU A 7 -1.31 7.45 -12.10
C LEU A 7 0.14 7.90 -11.87
N THR A 8 0.98 6.95 -11.47
CA THR A 8 2.41 7.15 -11.19
C THR A 8 3.27 6.16 -11.97
N ALA A 9 4.60 6.25 -11.83
CA ALA A 9 5.53 5.38 -12.53
C ALA A 9 6.78 5.08 -11.70
N SER A 10 7.29 3.85 -11.79
CA SER A 10 8.45 3.38 -11.04
C SER A 10 9.81 3.84 -11.57
N PHE A 11 9.83 4.78 -12.52
CA PHE A 11 11.03 5.45 -13.03
C PHE A 11 11.66 6.46 -12.04
N GLY A 12 11.58 6.16 -10.74
CA GLY A 12 12.11 6.96 -9.63
C GLY A 12 11.11 7.11 -8.47
N GLU A 13 11.61 7.22 -7.24
CA GLU A 13 10.73 7.42 -6.07
C GLU A 13 10.09 8.82 -6.00
N GLY A 14 10.49 9.77 -6.84
CA GLY A 14 9.96 11.14 -6.83
C GLY A 14 8.46 11.21 -7.15
N HIS A 15 8.07 10.67 -8.32
CA HIS A 15 6.67 10.57 -8.76
C HIS A 15 5.83 9.72 -7.78
N ASN A 16 6.42 8.68 -7.20
CA ASN A 16 5.78 7.81 -6.22
C ASN A 16 5.57 8.53 -4.87
N SER A 17 6.51 9.38 -4.41
CA SER A 17 6.31 10.20 -3.21
C SER A 17 5.17 11.19 -3.43
N ALA A 18 5.18 11.91 -4.55
CA ALA A 18 4.11 12.84 -4.91
C ALA A 18 2.71 12.19 -4.92
N ALA A 19 2.57 11.01 -5.54
CA ALA A 19 1.29 10.29 -5.59
C ALA A 19 0.82 9.82 -4.21
N ARG A 20 1.74 9.32 -3.37
CA ARG A 20 1.44 8.92 -1.98
C ARG A 20 1.00 10.12 -1.14
N ASN A 21 1.73 11.24 -1.22
CA ASN A 21 1.44 12.44 -0.45
C ASN A 21 0.09 13.07 -0.85
N ILE A 22 -0.26 13.08 -2.14
CA ILE A 22 -1.58 13.53 -2.61
C ILE A 22 -2.68 12.57 -2.14
N ARG A 23 -2.49 11.25 -2.24
CA ARG A 23 -3.45 10.27 -1.70
C ARG A 23 -3.67 10.49 -0.21
N ASP A 24 -2.60 10.66 0.56
CA ASP A 24 -2.68 10.81 2.01
C ASP A 24 -3.36 12.13 2.40
N ALA A 25 -3.16 13.20 1.62
CA ALA A 25 -3.90 14.46 1.78
C ALA A 25 -5.38 14.36 1.37
N LEU A 26 -5.71 13.61 0.30
CA LEU A 26 -7.09 13.34 -0.13
C LEU A 26 -7.85 12.49 0.89
N LEU A 27 -7.23 11.45 1.44
CA LEU A 27 -7.79 10.62 2.52
C LEU A 27 -7.91 11.37 3.86
N TRP A 28 -7.15 12.46 4.04
CA TRP A 28 -7.19 13.29 5.24
C TRP A 28 -8.21 14.44 5.15
N LEU A 29 -8.39 15.05 3.97
CA LEU A 29 -9.34 16.14 3.74
C LEU A 29 -10.73 15.69 3.26
N GLY A 30 -10.79 14.62 2.46
CA GLY A 30 -11.98 14.27 1.69
C GLY A 30 -13.14 13.74 2.55
N PRO A 31 -14.33 13.59 1.95
CA PRO A 31 -15.46 12.99 2.64
C PRO A 31 -15.14 11.55 3.09
N PRO A 32 -15.78 11.02 4.15
CA PRO A 32 -15.47 9.70 4.71
C PRO A 32 -15.57 8.52 3.74
N ASP A 33 -16.26 8.69 2.62
CA ASP A 33 -16.44 7.68 1.56
C ASP A 33 -15.51 7.87 0.35
N ILE A 34 -14.56 8.81 0.38
CA ILE A 34 -13.59 9.02 -0.69
C ILE A 34 -12.72 7.78 -0.92
N ARG A 35 -12.60 7.37 -2.19
CA ARG A 35 -11.70 6.30 -2.62
C ARG A 35 -10.56 6.87 -3.43
N VAL A 36 -9.33 6.55 -3.04
CA VAL A 36 -8.13 7.01 -3.75
C VAL A 36 -7.18 5.84 -3.99
N GLU A 37 -6.94 5.55 -5.25
CA GLU A 37 -6.12 4.44 -5.71
C GLU A 37 -4.85 4.95 -6.37
N ILE A 38 -3.72 4.27 -6.16
CA ILE A 38 -2.45 4.58 -6.86
C ILE A 38 -2.07 3.39 -7.71
N TYR A 39 -1.97 3.61 -9.02
CA TYR A 39 -1.55 2.60 -10.00
C TYR A 39 -0.28 3.03 -10.74
N ASP A 40 0.54 2.03 -11.08
CA ASP A 40 1.65 2.16 -12.03
C ASP A 40 1.38 1.24 -13.24
N PRO A 41 0.66 1.74 -14.26
CA PRO A 41 0.34 0.97 -15.45
C PRO A 41 1.55 0.40 -16.20
N LEU A 42 2.78 0.91 -15.99
CA LEU A 42 3.97 0.44 -16.70
C LEU A 42 4.49 -0.89 -16.17
N ARG A 43 4.13 -1.28 -14.94
CA ARG A 43 4.51 -2.56 -14.33
C ARG A 43 3.71 -3.76 -14.84
N GLU A 44 2.48 -3.50 -15.25
CA GLU A 44 1.52 -4.51 -15.75
C GLU A 44 1.78 -4.86 -17.23
N ILE A 45 2.56 -4.04 -17.96
CA ILE A 45 2.94 -4.33 -19.35
C ILE A 45 4.22 -5.19 -19.39
N PRO A 46 4.17 -6.43 -19.90
CA PRO A 46 5.36 -7.29 -20.00
C PRO A 46 6.38 -6.78 -21.03
N GLY A 47 7.66 -7.05 -20.78
CA GLY A 47 8.74 -6.92 -21.77
C GLY A 47 9.70 -5.75 -21.55
N TRP A 48 9.97 -5.00 -22.62
CA TRP A 48 11.04 -3.98 -22.71
C TRP A 48 10.90 -2.82 -21.72
N THR A 49 9.71 -2.57 -21.18
CA THR A 49 9.44 -1.61 -20.09
C THR A 49 10.22 -1.94 -18.83
N ARG A 50 10.26 -3.20 -18.40
CA ARG A 50 11.08 -3.65 -17.25
C ARG A 50 12.58 -3.58 -17.53
N TRP A 51 12.99 -3.88 -18.77
CA TRP A 51 14.39 -3.70 -19.20
C TRP A 51 14.81 -2.22 -19.20
N LEU A 52 13.91 -1.30 -19.55
CA LEU A 52 14.15 0.13 -19.38
C LEU A 52 14.12 0.56 -17.92
N GLU A 53 13.20 0.06 -17.08
CA GLU A 53 13.16 0.37 -15.64
C GLU A 53 14.47 -0.04 -14.93
N GLN A 54 15.03 -1.20 -15.29
CA GLN A 54 16.28 -1.73 -14.72
C GLN A 54 17.55 -1.18 -15.40
N GLY A 55 17.49 -0.94 -16.72
CA GLY A 55 18.61 -0.43 -17.52
C GLY A 55 18.79 1.08 -17.45
N TYR A 56 17.72 1.85 -17.21
CA TYR A 56 17.77 3.31 -17.03
C TYR A 56 18.74 3.69 -15.90
N PRO A 57 18.66 3.16 -14.66
CA PRO A 57 19.60 3.46 -13.60
C PRO A 57 21.06 3.11 -13.92
N LEU A 58 21.31 2.11 -14.77
CA LEU A 58 22.66 1.74 -15.21
C LEU A 58 23.23 2.75 -16.21
N VAL A 59 22.51 3.03 -17.31
CA VAL A 59 22.91 4.05 -18.29
C VAL A 59 23.03 5.43 -17.62
N ALA A 60 22.12 5.70 -16.69
CA ALA A 60 22.10 6.91 -15.88
C ALA A 60 23.38 7.09 -15.06
N ASN A 61 23.72 6.13 -14.19
CA ASN A 61 24.83 6.28 -13.25
C ASN A 61 26.21 6.04 -13.91
N GLU A 62 26.32 5.08 -14.83
CA GLU A 62 27.61 4.69 -15.44
C GLU A 62 27.94 5.50 -16.70
N PHE A 63 26.94 6.02 -17.43
CA PHE A 63 27.14 6.83 -18.65
C PHE A 63 26.37 8.17 -18.61
N PRO A 64 26.64 9.08 -17.64
CA PRO A 64 25.82 10.29 -17.46
C PRO A 64 25.85 11.26 -18.65
N TRP A 65 26.92 11.25 -19.45
CA TRP A 65 27.01 12.05 -20.69
C TRP A 65 26.03 11.54 -21.76
N LEU A 66 25.90 10.22 -21.90
CA LEU A 66 25.01 9.57 -22.85
C LEU A 66 23.56 9.79 -22.41
N TRP A 67 23.26 9.65 -21.11
CA TRP A 67 21.95 10.01 -20.58
C TRP A 67 21.60 11.47 -20.85
N ARG A 68 22.52 12.42 -20.58
CA ARG A 68 22.29 13.84 -20.84
C ARG A 68 22.01 14.13 -22.32
N LEU A 69 22.68 13.43 -23.23
CA LEU A 69 22.44 13.50 -24.68
C LEU A 69 21.07 12.91 -25.07
N LEU A 70 20.73 11.72 -24.56
CA LEU A 70 19.43 11.08 -24.81
C LEU A 70 18.28 11.95 -24.30
N TYR A 71 18.35 12.45 -23.06
CA TYR A 71 17.33 13.32 -22.47
C TYR A 71 17.17 14.62 -23.28
N ARG A 72 18.26 15.35 -23.56
CA ARG A 72 18.21 16.60 -24.33
C ARG A 72 17.76 16.40 -25.79
N SER A 73 18.19 15.31 -26.43
CA SER A 73 17.74 14.99 -27.80
C SER A 73 16.27 14.59 -27.82
N SER A 74 15.78 13.86 -26.81
CA SER A 74 14.36 13.50 -26.69
C SER A 74 13.50 14.75 -26.49
N ALA A 75 13.93 15.70 -25.67
CA ALA A 75 13.27 16.99 -25.51
C ALA A 75 13.24 17.81 -26.80
N ARG A 76 14.38 17.92 -27.50
CA ARG A 76 14.53 18.76 -28.69
C ARG A 76 13.82 18.19 -29.92
N TRP A 77 14.00 16.89 -30.19
CA TRP A 77 13.57 16.25 -31.44
C TRP A 77 12.32 15.38 -31.29
N ARG A 78 11.84 15.18 -30.05
CA ARG A 78 10.57 14.50 -29.72
C ARG A 78 10.45 13.09 -30.30
N TRP A 79 11.59 12.42 -30.49
CA TRP A 79 11.69 11.08 -31.09
C TRP A 79 10.99 9.97 -30.27
N TYR A 80 10.58 10.26 -29.03
CA TYR A 80 9.75 9.39 -28.21
C TYR A 80 8.31 9.23 -28.73
N ARG A 81 7.72 10.24 -29.39
CA ARG A 81 6.32 10.22 -29.89
C ARG A 81 5.96 8.93 -30.67
N PRO A 82 6.71 8.50 -31.70
CA PRO A 82 6.39 7.28 -32.45
C PRO A 82 6.67 5.98 -31.68
N LEU A 83 7.40 6.02 -30.56
CA LEU A 83 7.53 4.86 -29.65
C LEU A 83 6.28 4.75 -28.77
N LEU A 84 5.82 5.87 -28.19
CA LEU A 84 4.59 5.89 -27.40
C LEU A 84 3.36 5.47 -28.23
N ALA A 85 3.29 5.93 -29.48
CA ALA A 85 2.22 5.58 -30.42
C ALA A 85 2.14 4.08 -30.76
N ARG A 86 3.24 3.32 -30.62
CA ARG A 86 3.26 1.87 -30.85
C ARG A 86 2.82 1.02 -29.66
N SER A 87 2.71 1.61 -28.46
CA SER A 87 2.30 0.87 -27.25
C SER A 87 0.78 0.73 -27.16
N SER A 88 0.21 -0.20 -27.94
CA SER A 88 -1.22 -0.54 -27.89
C SER A 88 -1.61 -1.24 -26.58
N ALA A 89 -0.74 -2.08 -26.02
CA ALA A 89 -1.00 -2.80 -24.77
C ALA A 89 -1.22 -1.86 -23.57
N LEU A 90 -0.39 -0.82 -23.43
CA LEU A 90 -0.55 0.19 -22.38
C LEU A 90 -1.81 1.04 -22.56
N LEU A 91 -2.18 1.32 -23.81
CA LEU A 91 -3.42 2.04 -24.14
C LEU A 91 -4.65 1.22 -23.74
N ALA A 92 -4.69 -0.07 -24.11
CA ALA A 92 -5.78 -0.98 -23.79
C ALA A 92 -5.90 -1.27 -22.29
N PHE A 93 -4.77 -1.46 -21.59
CA PHE A 93 -4.75 -1.61 -20.14
C PHE A 93 -5.28 -0.35 -19.43
N LEU A 94 -4.84 0.84 -19.86
CA LEU A 94 -5.31 2.09 -19.26
C LEU A 94 -6.81 2.32 -19.52
N ASP A 95 -7.31 1.91 -20.69
CA ASP A 95 -8.75 1.99 -20.99
C ASP A 95 -9.58 1.07 -20.08
N GLY A 96 -9.15 -0.19 -19.92
CA GLY A 96 -9.76 -1.14 -18.99
C GLY A 96 -9.75 -0.64 -17.54
N LEU A 97 -8.60 -0.14 -17.07
CA LEU A 97 -8.46 0.42 -15.71
C LEU A 97 -9.40 1.62 -15.49
N LEU A 98 -9.55 2.52 -16.47
CA LEU A 98 -10.46 3.66 -16.37
C LEU A 98 -11.93 3.23 -16.40
N HIS A 99 -12.27 2.15 -17.11
CA HIS A 99 -13.62 1.61 -17.16
C HIS A 99 -13.98 0.87 -15.87
N GLU A 100 -13.05 0.13 -15.27
CA GLU A 100 -13.25 -0.61 -14.01
C GLU A 100 -13.30 0.32 -12.78
N SER A 101 -12.41 1.31 -12.71
CA SER A 101 -12.33 2.21 -11.56
C SER A 101 -13.36 3.35 -11.57
N GLU A 102 -13.93 3.67 -12.75
CA GLU A 102 -14.88 4.77 -12.98
C GLU A 102 -14.56 6.06 -12.17
N PRO A 103 -13.36 6.64 -12.33
CA PRO A 103 -12.94 7.74 -11.49
C PRO A 103 -13.73 9.02 -11.78
N ASP A 104 -13.92 9.86 -10.77
CA ASP A 104 -14.34 11.26 -10.91
C ASP A 104 -13.15 12.18 -11.23
N ALA A 105 -11.95 11.81 -10.77
CA ALA A 105 -10.69 12.48 -11.11
C ALA A 105 -9.53 11.50 -11.36
N VAL A 106 -8.70 11.82 -12.35
CA VAL A 106 -7.46 11.11 -12.68
C VAL A 106 -6.28 12.04 -12.45
N VAL A 107 -5.36 11.65 -11.57
CA VAL A 107 -4.25 12.48 -11.09
C VAL A 107 -2.91 11.91 -11.55
N CYS A 108 -2.32 12.51 -12.58
CA CYS A 108 -1.06 12.07 -13.16
C CYS A 108 0.14 12.74 -12.48
N THR A 109 0.94 11.97 -11.72
CA THR A 109 2.24 12.44 -11.18
C THR A 109 3.43 12.07 -12.06
N TYR A 110 3.16 11.43 -13.21
CA TYR A 110 4.14 11.09 -14.23
C TYR A 110 3.59 11.50 -15.61
N PRO A 111 4.34 12.24 -16.43
CA PRO A 111 3.79 12.98 -17.56
C PRO A 111 3.38 12.10 -18.76
N LEU A 112 3.86 10.86 -18.79
CA LEU A 112 3.61 9.93 -19.88
C LEU A 112 2.11 9.65 -20.08
N PHE A 113 1.33 9.61 -18.99
CA PHE A 113 -0.08 9.25 -19.05
C PHE A 113 -0.94 10.31 -19.76
N ASN A 114 -0.51 11.57 -19.78
CA ASN A 114 -1.17 12.64 -20.53
C ASN A 114 -1.30 12.29 -22.03
N PHE A 115 -0.31 11.64 -22.63
CA PHE A 115 -0.38 11.15 -24.01
C PHE A 115 -1.45 10.06 -24.20
N TYR A 116 -1.48 9.07 -23.31
CA TYR A 116 -2.40 7.94 -23.42
C TYR A 116 -3.85 8.36 -23.14
N LEU A 117 -4.07 9.20 -22.12
CA LEU A 117 -5.38 9.80 -21.84
C LEU A 117 -5.86 10.64 -23.03
N HIS A 118 -5.03 11.53 -23.56
CA HIS A 118 -5.38 12.27 -24.77
C HIS A 118 -5.70 11.33 -25.95
N ARG A 119 -4.95 10.24 -26.12
CA ARG A 119 -5.21 9.26 -27.20
C ARG A 119 -6.54 8.54 -27.05
N LEU A 120 -6.98 8.20 -25.84
CA LEU A 120 -8.27 7.54 -25.57
C LEU A 120 -9.47 8.46 -25.84
N TYR A 121 -9.33 9.78 -25.63
CA TYR A 121 -10.46 10.72 -25.63
C TYR A 121 -10.49 11.74 -26.79
N ARG A 122 -9.49 11.76 -27.68
CA ARG A 122 -9.41 12.72 -28.83
C ARG A 122 -10.38 12.44 -29.99
N GLU A 123 -11.09 11.30 -29.99
CA GLU A 123 -11.95 10.85 -31.11
C GLU A 123 -13.45 10.96 -30.75
N GLY A 124 -13.84 12.02 -30.01
CA GLY A 124 -15.24 12.31 -29.67
C GLY A 124 -15.80 11.51 -28.47
N ARG A 125 -15.03 10.58 -27.91
CA ARG A 125 -15.38 9.88 -26.67
C ARG A 125 -15.48 10.88 -25.51
N ALA A 126 -16.63 10.93 -24.85
CA ALA A 126 -16.82 11.73 -23.65
C ALA A 126 -15.84 11.27 -22.55
N LYS A 127 -15.11 12.22 -21.96
CA LYS A 127 -14.22 11.97 -20.82
C LYS A 127 -15.02 12.19 -19.52
N PRO A 128 -15.29 11.15 -18.72
CA PRO A 128 -16.19 11.27 -17.57
C PRO A 128 -15.51 11.82 -16.30
N PHE A 129 -14.25 12.24 -16.35
CA PHE A 129 -13.44 12.62 -15.19
C PHE A 129 -12.62 13.90 -15.40
N HIS A 130 -12.20 14.51 -14.31
CA HIS A 130 -11.23 15.60 -14.28
C HIS A 130 -9.80 15.07 -14.33
N HIS A 131 -9.03 15.47 -15.34
CA HIS A 131 -7.63 15.11 -15.51
C HIS A 131 -6.73 16.20 -14.89
N TRP A 132 -5.98 15.83 -13.86
CA TRP A 132 -4.98 16.65 -13.20
C TRP A 132 -3.57 16.18 -13.57
N THR A 133 -2.67 17.11 -13.89
CA THR A 133 -1.23 16.83 -14.04
C THR A 133 -0.45 17.51 -12.93
N ILE A 134 0.24 16.72 -12.13
CA ILE A 134 1.05 17.17 -10.99
C ILE A 134 2.51 17.21 -11.43
N VAL A 135 3.04 18.41 -11.63
CA VAL A 135 4.42 18.59 -12.10
C VAL A 135 5.40 18.32 -10.97
N THR A 136 6.17 17.24 -11.08
CA THR A 136 7.15 16.81 -10.07
C THR A 136 8.58 17.27 -10.36
N ASP A 137 8.82 17.85 -11.54
CA ASP A 137 10.14 18.23 -12.02
C ASP A 137 10.32 19.75 -11.90
N THR A 138 11.54 20.20 -11.57
CA THR A 138 11.90 21.62 -11.62
C THR A 138 12.26 22.05 -13.05
N LEU A 139 12.15 23.35 -13.35
CA LEU A 139 12.62 23.90 -14.62
C LEU A 139 14.10 23.57 -14.91
N PRO A 140 14.46 23.31 -16.19
CA PRO A 140 13.60 23.30 -17.38
C PRO A 140 12.79 22.01 -17.54
N LEU A 141 11.49 22.14 -17.79
CA LEU A 141 10.59 20.98 -17.99
C LEU A 141 10.79 20.27 -19.33
N HIS A 142 10.76 18.94 -19.30
CA HIS A 142 10.70 18.13 -20.51
C HIS A 142 9.33 18.28 -21.22
N PRO A 143 9.27 18.40 -22.57
CA PRO A 143 8.01 18.67 -23.29
C PRO A 143 6.88 17.68 -23.05
N ILE A 144 7.20 16.44 -22.69
CA ILE A 144 6.23 15.40 -22.29
C ILE A 144 5.22 15.87 -21.22
N TRP A 145 5.62 16.80 -20.33
CA TRP A 145 4.75 17.36 -19.29
C TRP A 145 3.58 18.21 -19.81
N TYR A 146 3.77 18.89 -20.95
CA TYR A 146 2.86 19.96 -21.40
C TYR A 146 2.46 19.85 -22.88
N GLU A 147 2.93 18.82 -23.58
CA GLU A 147 2.61 18.55 -24.98
C GLU A 147 1.15 18.09 -25.19
N TRP A 148 0.53 17.49 -24.17
CA TRP A 148 -0.81 16.91 -24.24
C TRP A 148 -1.77 17.54 -23.24
N PRO A 149 -3.06 17.67 -23.59
CA PRO A 149 -4.03 18.39 -22.79
C PRO A 149 -4.31 17.72 -21.45
N THR A 150 -4.55 18.58 -20.45
CA THR A 150 -5.00 18.27 -19.11
C THR A 150 -6.05 19.31 -18.71
N ASP A 151 -6.88 19.03 -17.71
CA ASP A 151 -7.89 20.01 -17.27
C ASP A 151 -7.31 20.99 -16.26
N ALA A 152 -6.32 20.54 -15.49
CA ALA A 152 -5.61 21.35 -14.50
C ALA A 152 -4.15 20.91 -14.33
N PHE A 153 -3.27 21.88 -14.10
CA PHE A 153 -1.89 21.65 -13.66
C PHE A 153 -1.74 22.04 -12.18
N ALA A 154 -1.08 21.20 -11.40
CA ALA A 154 -0.48 21.60 -10.12
C ALA A 154 1.04 21.76 -10.32
N VAL A 155 1.60 22.91 -9.97
CA VAL A 155 3.01 23.25 -10.20
C VAL A 155 3.76 23.61 -8.90
N PRO A 156 5.08 23.32 -8.83
CA PRO A 156 5.87 23.55 -7.63
C PRO A 156 6.15 25.03 -7.34
N ASP A 157 6.20 25.89 -8.37
CA ASP A 157 6.54 27.31 -8.22
C ASP A 157 5.95 28.19 -9.34
N GLU A 158 5.94 29.51 -9.10
CA GLU A 158 5.40 30.52 -10.00
C GLU A 158 6.13 30.58 -11.34
N ALA A 159 7.43 30.33 -11.36
CA ALA A 159 8.22 30.33 -12.59
C ALA A 159 7.83 29.15 -13.50
N THR A 160 7.55 27.99 -12.91
CA THR A 160 7.03 26.81 -13.58
C THR A 160 5.61 27.06 -14.09
N GLY A 161 4.76 27.72 -13.31
CA GLY A 161 3.42 28.14 -13.74
C GLY A 161 3.45 29.10 -14.94
N ALA A 162 4.27 30.15 -14.88
CA ALA A 162 4.45 31.11 -15.97
C ALA A 162 5.04 30.46 -17.23
N PHE A 163 5.97 29.51 -17.07
CA PHE A 163 6.50 28.72 -18.18
C PHE A 163 5.40 27.87 -18.85
N LEU A 164 4.57 27.17 -18.07
CA LEU A 164 3.46 26.37 -18.62
C LEU A 164 2.42 27.25 -19.32
N LEU A 165 2.07 28.41 -18.77
CA LEU A 165 1.18 29.37 -19.41
C LEU A 165 1.72 29.77 -20.80
N GLN A 166 3.00 30.12 -20.89
CA GLN A 166 3.66 30.46 -22.16
C GLN A 166 3.70 29.29 -23.15
N LYS A 167 3.84 28.04 -22.69
CA LYS A 167 3.96 26.86 -23.58
C LYS A 167 2.64 26.24 -24.00
N THR A 168 1.59 26.38 -23.20
CA THR A 168 0.30 25.72 -23.44
C THR A 168 -0.79 26.66 -23.94
N GLY A 169 -0.71 27.96 -23.61
CA GLY A 169 -1.81 28.91 -23.85
C GLY A 169 -3.08 28.57 -23.06
N MET A 170 -2.98 27.71 -22.03
CA MET A 170 -4.11 27.32 -21.18
C MET A 170 -4.60 28.50 -20.34
N ASP A 171 -5.89 28.50 -20.01
CA ASP A 171 -6.47 29.45 -19.06
C ASP A 171 -5.66 29.50 -17.75
N PRO A 172 -5.21 30.69 -17.29
CA PRO A 172 -4.44 30.84 -16.06
C PRO A 172 -5.11 30.22 -14.82
N THR A 173 -6.46 30.18 -14.78
CA THR A 173 -7.22 29.60 -13.65
C THR A 173 -7.00 28.09 -13.49
N LYS A 174 -6.54 27.41 -14.55
CA LYS A 174 -6.23 25.96 -14.57
C LYS A 174 -4.79 25.63 -14.21
N ILE A 175 -3.94 26.64 -13.95
CA ILE A 175 -2.54 26.46 -13.55
C ILE A 175 -2.41 26.84 -12.07
N HIS A 176 -2.58 25.85 -11.21
CA HIS A 176 -2.52 26.00 -9.76
C HIS A 176 -1.07 25.95 -9.30
N VAL A 177 -0.50 27.10 -8.93
CA VAL A 177 0.76 27.13 -8.19
C VAL A 177 0.46 26.65 -6.77
N THR A 178 0.82 25.40 -6.47
CA THR A 178 0.51 24.73 -5.19
C THR A 178 1.74 24.54 -4.31
N GLY A 179 2.92 24.39 -4.91
CA GLY A 179 4.07 23.74 -4.25
C GLY A 179 4.15 22.26 -4.62
N PHE A 180 5.27 21.62 -4.26
CA PHE A 180 5.44 20.18 -4.47
C PHE A 180 4.73 19.38 -3.36
N PRO A 181 3.96 18.34 -3.67
CA PRO A 181 3.26 17.53 -2.65
C PRO A 181 4.24 16.75 -1.76
N VAL A 182 4.47 17.28 -0.55
CA VAL A 182 5.23 16.66 0.55
C VAL A 182 4.28 15.97 1.56
N PRO A 183 4.78 15.11 2.48
CA PRO A 183 3.93 14.47 3.49
C PRO A 183 3.17 15.48 4.35
N VAL A 184 1.89 15.21 4.62
CA VAL A 184 0.98 16.10 5.38
C VAL A 184 1.53 16.45 6.78
N SER A 185 2.33 15.58 7.39
CA SER A 185 3.01 15.84 8.66
C SER A 185 3.98 17.04 8.61
N LEU A 186 4.56 17.36 7.45
CA LEU A 186 5.40 18.56 7.27
C LEU A 186 4.55 19.84 7.13
N ALA A 187 3.32 19.76 6.63
CA ALA A 187 2.40 20.90 6.56
C ALA A 187 2.07 21.47 7.96
N HIS A 188 1.86 20.57 8.93
CA HIS A 188 1.45 20.93 10.29
C HIS A 188 2.54 21.59 11.15
N LEU A 189 3.77 21.76 10.64
CA LEU A 189 4.83 22.53 11.31
C LEU A 189 4.42 24.00 11.52
N SER A 190 3.57 24.53 10.65
CA SER A 190 3.02 25.88 10.74
C SER A 190 1.99 26.08 11.87
N GLU A 191 1.27 25.03 12.28
CA GLU A 191 0.10 25.14 13.17
C GLU A 191 0.31 24.63 14.61
N ARG A 192 1.47 24.02 14.94
CA ARG A 192 1.86 23.56 16.29
C ARG A 192 0.87 22.62 17.03
N LYS A 193 -0.11 22.01 16.36
CA LYS A 193 -1.26 21.31 16.98
C LYS A 193 -1.36 19.79 16.74
N SER A 194 -0.28 19.10 16.37
CA SER A 194 -0.33 17.66 16.00
C SER A 194 0.64 16.78 16.81
N LYS A 195 0.40 15.46 16.79
CA LYS A 195 1.28 14.41 17.38
C LYS A 195 2.60 14.20 16.62
N VAL A 196 2.97 15.11 15.72
CA VAL A 196 4.18 15.03 14.89
C VAL A 196 5.41 15.40 15.73
N PRO A 197 6.59 14.79 15.53
CA PRO A 197 7.82 15.22 16.19
C PRO A 197 8.07 16.71 15.94
N GLN A 198 8.27 17.49 17.02
CA GLN A 198 8.66 18.89 16.89
C GLN A 198 10.02 18.99 16.17
N PRO A 199 10.27 20.05 15.38
CA PRO A 199 11.59 20.32 14.83
C PRO A 199 12.66 20.29 15.92
N ILE A 200 13.74 19.54 15.71
CA ILE A 200 14.80 19.43 16.71
C ILE A 200 15.43 20.79 17.01
N GLU A 201 15.56 21.12 18.31
CA GLU A 201 16.37 22.24 18.77
C GLU A 201 17.87 21.91 18.69
N TRP A 202 18.71 22.93 18.54
CA TRP A 202 20.14 22.72 18.38
C TRP A 202 20.79 22.03 19.59
N GLY A 203 21.35 20.85 19.36
CA GLY A 203 22.14 20.09 20.35
C GLY A 203 23.37 19.45 19.70
N ASN A 204 23.68 18.20 20.06
CA ASN A 204 24.71 17.42 19.38
C ASN A 204 24.35 17.24 17.90
N PRO A 205 25.28 17.46 16.94
CA PRO A 205 24.97 17.34 15.53
C PRO A 205 24.42 15.97 15.13
N ARG A 206 23.29 16.00 14.41
CA ARG A 206 22.59 14.83 13.87
C ARG A 206 22.50 14.95 12.36
N ILE A 207 23.10 14.01 11.64
CA ILE A 207 23.24 14.03 10.18
C ILE A 207 22.39 12.91 9.58
N LEU A 208 21.44 13.26 8.71
CA LEU A 208 20.69 12.28 7.92
C LEU A 208 21.39 12.08 6.58
N TYR A 209 22.02 10.93 6.35
CA TYR A 209 22.65 10.61 5.07
C TYR A 209 21.74 9.72 4.22
N VAL A 210 21.10 10.29 3.20
CA VAL A 210 20.27 9.56 2.23
C VAL A 210 21.16 9.11 1.06
N LEU A 211 21.25 7.80 0.87
CA LEU A 211 22.22 7.19 -0.04
C LEU A 211 21.85 7.41 -1.51
N GLY A 212 22.67 8.21 -2.20
CA GLY A 212 22.67 8.31 -3.68
C GLY A 212 23.80 7.52 -4.35
N THR A 213 24.93 7.38 -3.67
CA THR A 213 26.19 6.85 -4.24
C THR A 213 26.40 5.36 -3.97
N GLY A 214 27.21 4.69 -4.79
CA GLY A 214 27.63 3.31 -4.53
C GLY A 214 28.45 3.09 -3.24
N TRP A 215 28.50 1.83 -2.79
CA TRP A 215 29.10 1.37 -1.53
C TRP A 215 30.45 2.01 -1.16
N LYS A 216 31.42 2.07 -2.08
CA LYS A 216 32.78 2.60 -1.80
C LYS A 216 32.73 4.05 -1.31
N TRP A 217 31.87 4.88 -1.92
CA TRP A 217 31.68 6.29 -1.57
C TRP A 217 30.91 6.44 -0.26
N ALA A 218 29.80 5.72 -0.12
CA ALA A 218 28.99 5.73 1.09
C ALA A 218 29.81 5.30 2.33
N ARG A 219 30.59 4.22 2.23
CA ARG A 219 31.50 3.77 3.29
C ARG A 219 32.48 4.87 3.70
N ARG A 220 33.08 5.58 2.74
CA ARG A 220 34.07 6.62 3.03
C ARG A 220 33.46 7.88 3.65
N ILE A 221 32.26 8.28 3.24
CA ILE A 221 31.50 9.37 3.87
C ILE A 221 31.19 8.99 5.32
N VAL A 222 30.53 7.85 5.55
CA VAL A 222 30.16 7.37 6.90
C VAL A 222 31.39 7.23 7.81
N GLU A 223 32.52 6.73 7.29
CA GLU A 223 33.79 6.65 8.01
C GLU A 223 34.30 8.01 8.50
N LEU A 224 34.27 9.03 7.62
CA LEU A 224 34.75 10.36 7.95
C LEU A 224 33.81 11.10 8.91
N LEU A 225 32.49 10.95 8.75
CA LEU A 225 31.50 11.53 9.67
C LEU A 225 31.62 10.89 11.07
N ALA A 226 31.72 9.56 11.15
CA ALA A 226 31.80 8.83 12.41
C ALA A 226 33.12 9.06 13.20
N GLN A 227 34.18 9.53 12.55
CA GLN A 227 35.40 9.97 13.23
C GLN A 227 35.19 11.22 14.11
N LYS A 228 34.16 12.03 13.84
CA LYS A 228 33.76 13.15 14.70
C LYS A 228 32.92 12.60 15.86
N LYS A 229 33.50 12.57 17.07
CA LYS A 229 32.89 11.91 18.24
C LYS A 229 31.53 12.51 18.65
N GLU A 230 31.37 13.82 18.47
CA GLU A 230 30.17 14.58 18.81
C GLU A 230 29.02 14.42 17.78
N TRP A 231 29.29 13.80 16.63
CA TRP A 231 28.33 13.67 15.55
C TRP A 231 27.64 12.30 15.61
N THR A 232 26.34 12.31 15.33
CA THR A 232 25.52 11.11 15.09
C THR A 232 25.06 11.09 13.65
N VAL A 233 25.01 9.91 13.05
CA VAL A 233 24.72 9.70 11.63
C VAL A 233 23.66 8.61 11.47
N THR A 234 22.50 8.96 10.91
CA THR A 234 21.52 7.97 10.45
C THR A 234 21.61 7.86 8.93
N VAL A 235 21.88 6.66 8.42
CA VAL A 235 22.08 6.40 6.98
C VAL A 235 20.88 5.67 6.40
N VAL A 236 20.18 6.26 5.44
CA VAL A 236 19.04 5.63 4.76
C VAL A 236 19.50 5.05 3.42
N CYS A 237 19.51 3.73 3.32
CA CYS A 237 19.96 3.00 2.13
C CYS A 237 18.86 2.80 1.07
N GLY A 238 17.60 3.07 1.42
CA GLY A 238 16.47 2.82 0.53
C GLY A 238 16.34 1.35 0.16
N ARG A 239 15.97 1.05 -1.09
CA ARG A 239 15.85 -0.33 -1.59
C ARG A 239 17.20 -1.01 -1.93
N ASN A 240 18.34 -0.38 -1.66
CA ASN A 240 19.64 -0.99 -1.93
C ASN A 240 20.07 -1.95 -0.81
N VAL A 241 19.45 -3.14 -0.78
CA VAL A 241 19.67 -4.18 0.25
C VAL A 241 21.14 -4.58 0.38
N ALA A 242 21.85 -4.71 -0.74
CA ALA A 242 23.28 -5.06 -0.75
C ALA A 242 24.16 -3.97 -0.11
N CYS A 243 23.84 -2.69 -0.31
CA CYS A 243 24.56 -1.61 0.36
C CYS A 243 24.14 -1.46 1.84
N TYR A 244 22.86 -1.69 2.16
CA TYR A 244 22.34 -1.73 3.53
C TYR A 244 23.08 -2.76 4.39
N GLN A 245 23.15 -4.01 3.94
CA GLN A 245 23.84 -5.09 4.66
C GLN A 245 25.30 -4.73 4.95
N ARG A 246 26.04 -4.27 3.92
CA ARG A 246 27.46 -3.88 4.04
C ARG A 246 27.66 -2.68 4.97
N LEU A 247 26.80 -1.66 4.89
CA LEU A 247 26.85 -0.49 5.78
C LEU A 247 26.48 -0.86 7.22
N LYS A 248 25.49 -1.72 7.44
CA LYS A 248 25.07 -2.17 8.77
C LYS A 248 26.21 -2.91 9.49
N THR A 249 26.84 -3.89 8.84
CA THR A 249 28.02 -4.58 9.40
C THR A 249 29.18 -3.61 9.64
N PHE A 250 29.43 -2.67 8.73
CA PHE A 250 30.49 -1.68 8.89
C PHE A 250 30.22 -0.66 10.02
N ALA A 251 28.95 -0.35 10.29
CA ALA A 251 28.53 0.60 11.32
C ALA A 251 28.68 0.06 12.74
N GLN A 252 28.63 -1.27 12.94
CA GLN A 252 28.77 -1.92 14.26
C GLN A 252 30.00 -1.42 15.06
N ARG A 253 31.12 -1.11 14.39
CA ARG A 253 32.34 -0.60 15.02
C ARG A 253 32.22 0.81 15.64
N TRP A 254 31.10 1.49 15.42
CA TRP A 254 30.83 2.85 15.89
C TRP A 254 29.70 2.92 16.94
N GLY A 255 29.04 1.79 17.24
CA GLY A 255 27.88 1.72 18.13
C GLY A 255 26.74 2.65 17.71
N ASP A 256 26.00 3.15 18.69
CA ASP A 256 24.77 3.95 18.50
C ASP A 256 25.00 5.31 17.81
N ARG A 257 26.25 5.70 17.52
CA ARG A 257 26.56 6.92 16.77
C ARG A 257 26.34 6.78 15.26
N VAL A 258 26.23 5.56 14.74
CA VAL A 258 25.95 5.30 13.32
C VAL A 258 24.80 4.30 13.17
N GLU A 259 23.62 4.82 12.93
CA GLU A 259 22.43 4.03 12.60
C GLU A 259 22.37 3.79 11.08
N VAL A 260 21.98 2.59 10.66
CA VAL A 260 21.81 2.26 9.23
C VAL A 260 20.42 1.65 9.03
N LEU A 261 19.62 2.32 8.20
CA LEU A 261 18.26 1.98 7.84
C LEU A 261 18.19 1.51 6.38
N GLY A 262 17.25 0.60 6.10
CA GLY A 262 16.93 0.14 4.75
C GLY A 262 16.02 1.11 4.02
N TRP A 263 14.92 0.59 3.46
CA TRP A 263 13.77 1.41 3.07
C TRP A 263 12.97 1.80 4.32
N THR A 264 12.41 3.01 4.33
CA THR A 264 11.61 3.52 5.45
C THR A 264 10.51 4.46 4.94
N GLY A 265 9.32 4.35 5.53
CA GLY A 265 8.23 5.31 5.33
C GLY A 265 8.36 6.58 6.19
N LYS A 266 9.27 6.59 7.18
CA LYS A 266 9.37 7.63 8.21
C LYS A 266 10.28 8.80 7.82
N MET A 267 10.34 9.15 6.53
CA MET A 267 11.27 10.18 6.04
C MET A 267 10.99 11.55 6.68
N ALA A 268 9.72 11.93 6.85
CA ALA A 268 9.35 13.17 7.54
C ALA A 268 9.85 13.21 9.00
N GLU A 269 9.70 12.13 9.76
CA GLU A 269 10.21 12.03 11.14
C GLU A 269 11.74 12.21 11.17
N LEU A 270 12.46 11.54 10.27
CA LEU A 270 13.90 11.64 10.15
C LEU A 270 14.35 13.06 9.77
N LEU A 271 13.68 13.72 8.83
CA LEU A 271 13.99 15.10 8.45
C LEU A 271 13.80 16.06 9.65
N LEU A 272 12.74 15.87 10.44
CA LEU A 272 12.46 16.71 11.61
C LEU A 272 13.45 16.46 12.76
N SER A 273 13.86 15.21 12.96
CA SER A 273 14.77 14.81 14.04
C SER A 273 16.27 15.05 13.74
N HIS A 274 16.63 15.47 12.54
CA HIS A 274 18.02 15.71 12.14
C HIS A 274 18.29 17.18 11.83
N HIS A 275 19.53 17.61 11.98
CA HIS A 275 19.93 19.01 11.76
C HIS A 275 20.23 19.29 10.28
N VAL A 276 20.72 18.30 9.53
CA VAL A 276 21.18 18.46 8.14
C VAL A 276 20.95 17.18 7.36
N VAL A 277 20.70 17.31 6.06
CA VAL A 277 20.63 16.19 5.13
C VAL A 277 21.87 16.16 4.25
N VAL A 278 22.43 14.97 4.05
CA VAL A 278 23.48 14.70 3.06
C VAL A 278 22.87 13.76 2.03
N GLY A 279 23.06 14.01 0.73
CA GLY A 279 22.53 13.10 -0.30
C GLY A 279 22.49 13.66 -1.72
N LYS A 280 21.77 12.96 -2.60
CA LYS A 280 21.55 13.38 -4.00
C LYS A 280 20.46 14.46 -4.11
N ALA A 281 20.54 15.33 -5.11
CA ALA A 281 19.53 16.37 -5.39
C ALA A 281 18.23 15.83 -6.03
N GLY A 282 17.66 14.75 -5.49
CA GLY A 282 16.44 14.12 -6.01
C GLY A 282 15.18 14.94 -5.70
N GLY A 283 14.32 15.15 -6.70
CA GLY A 283 13.18 16.07 -6.64
C GLY A 283 12.37 16.02 -5.35
N ALA A 284 11.75 14.86 -5.04
CA ALA A 284 10.97 14.72 -3.81
C ALA A 284 11.78 14.96 -2.53
N LEU A 285 13.00 14.40 -2.41
CA LEU A 285 13.84 14.61 -1.23
C LEU A 285 14.18 16.09 -1.04
N VAL A 286 14.52 16.81 -2.11
CA VAL A 286 14.83 18.24 -2.06
C VAL A 286 13.63 19.06 -1.58
N GLN A 287 12.42 18.70 -2.01
CA GLN A 287 11.20 19.39 -1.60
C GLN A 287 10.79 19.05 -0.17
N GLU A 288 10.89 17.78 0.24
CA GLU A 288 10.69 17.33 1.63
C GLU A 288 11.70 17.99 2.59
N VAL A 289 12.96 18.16 2.16
CA VAL A 289 14.03 18.87 2.87
C VAL A 289 13.72 20.36 3.03
N LEU A 290 13.23 21.01 1.97
CA LEU A 290 12.81 22.42 2.02
C LEU A 290 11.62 22.61 2.98
N ALA A 291 10.62 21.71 2.94
CA ALA A 291 9.44 21.74 3.80
C ALA A 291 9.76 21.40 5.28
N ALA A 292 10.74 20.54 5.55
CA ALA A 292 11.23 20.26 6.90
C ALA A 292 12.18 21.34 7.46
N HIS A 293 12.44 22.40 6.69
CA HIS A 293 13.41 23.46 6.99
C HIS A 293 14.81 22.92 7.30
N ARG A 294 15.37 22.06 6.43
CA ARG A 294 16.69 21.43 6.66
C ARG A 294 17.74 21.83 5.61
N PRO A 295 18.92 22.34 6.00
CA PRO A 295 20.02 22.53 5.05
C PRO A 295 20.48 21.20 4.45
N MET A 296 21.00 21.25 3.23
CA MET A 296 21.38 20.07 2.46
C MET A 296 22.80 20.13 1.91
N VAL A 297 23.60 19.10 2.17
CA VAL A 297 24.89 18.86 1.52
C VAL A 297 24.68 17.90 0.34
N ILE A 298 24.85 18.41 -0.87
CA ILE A 298 24.54 17.73 -2.13
C ILE A 298 25.78 16.97 -2.60
N THR A 299 25.73 15.65 -2.52
CA THR A 299 26.83 14.73 -2.89
C THR A 299 26.78 14.26 -4.34
N GLN A 300 25.60 14.30 -4.96
CA GLN A 300 25.37 13.83 -6.31
C GLN A 300 24.23 14.63 -6.96
N VAL A 301 24.37 14.93 -8.25
CA VAL A 301 23.36 15.61 -9.05
C VAL A 301 23.24 14.87 -10.35
N PHE A 302 22.04 14.37 -10.64
CA PHE A 302 21.77 13.59 -11.84
C PHE A 302 21.66 14.47 -13.11
N PRO A 303 22.54 14.35 -14.12
CA PRO A 303 22.60 15.29 -15.23
C PRO A 303 21.32 15.38 -16.06
N GLY A 304 20.94 16.60 -16.43
CA GLY A 304 19.70 16.92 -17.14
C GLY A 304 18.41 16.86 -16.31
N GLN A 305 18.33 16.02 -15.26
CA GLN A 305 17.09 15.78 -14.49
C GLN A 305 17.09 16.42 -13.10
N GLU A 306 18.22 16.43 -12.39
CA GLU A 306 18.34 17.02 -11.04
C GLU A 306 19.14 18.34 -11.02
N GLU A 307 19.65 18.80 -12.18
CA GLU A 307 20.39 20.08 -12.31
C GLU A 307 19.57 21.27 -11.77
N GLY A 308 18.25 21.28 -11.99
CA GLY A 308 17.33 22.31 -11.47
C GLY A 308 17.15 22.28 -9.95
N ASN A 309 17.14 21.09 -9.34
CA ASN A 309 17.03 20.93 -7.88
C ASN A 309 18.27 21.46 -7.15
N GLU A 310 19.48 21.20 -7.69
CA GLU A 310 20.72 21.80 -7.16
C GLU A 310 20.68 23.33 -7.27
N ALA A 311 20.28 23.85 -8.42
CA ALA A 311 20.18 25.28 -8.67
C ALA A 311 19.18 25.96 -7.71
N LEU A 312 18.04 25.33 -7.44
CA LEU A 312 17.03 25.80 -6.48
C LEU A 312 17.62 25.92 -5.07
N LEU A 313 18.19 24.83 -4.52
CA LEU A 313 18.79 24.83 -3.18
C LEU A 313 19.92 25.86 -3.03
N ARG A 314 20.72 26.06 -4.08
CA ARG A 314 21.80 27.06 -4.09
C ARG A 314 21.28 28.49 -4.18
N ARG A 315 20.26 28.75 -5.00
CA ARG A 315 19.59 30.07 -5.09
C ARG A 315 19.00 30.50 -3.74
N LEU A 316 18.49 29.54 -2.98
CA LEU A 316 17.92 29.72 -1.65
C LEU A 316 18.97 29.82 -0.53
N GLY A 317 20.26 29.59 -0.81
CA GLY A 317 21.34 29.64 0.19
C GLY A 317 21.41 28.45 1.16
N VAL A 318 20.54 27.45 1.00
CA VAL A 318 20.40 26.29 1.92
C VAL A 318 21.08 25.01 1.41
N GLY A 319 21.57 25.01 0.17
CA GLY A 319 22.28 23.90 -0.47
C GLY A 319 23.79 24.09 -0.61
N PHE A 320 24.57 23.10 -0.17
CA PHE A 320 26.04 23.09 -0.22
C PHE A 320 26.52 21.92 -1.10
N ARG A 321 27.12 22.20 -2.26
CA ARG A 321 27.62 21.15 -3.16
C ARG A 321 28.95 20.60 -2.65
N ALA A 322 29.05 19.28 -2.48
CA ALA A 322 30.27 18.57 -2.11
C ALA A 322 30.51 17.40 -3.07
N GLN A 323 31.56 17.49 -3.91
CA GLN A 323 31.88 16.49 -4.92
C GLN A 323 32.81 15.38 -4.39
N ARG A 324 33.46 15.60 -3.24
CA ARG A 324 34.36 14.63 -2.60
C ARG A 324 33.95 14.33 -1.15
N PRO A 325 34.24 13.15 -0.59
CA PRO A 325 33.86 12.80 0.78
C PRO A 325 34.43 13.76 1.85
N GLY A 326 35.63 14.32 1.63
CA GLY A 326 36.21 15.33 2.52
C GLY A 326 35.52 16.70 2.45
N GLU A 327 34.96 17.07 1.30
CA GLU A 327 34.18 18.31 1.14
C GLU A 327 32.87 18.23 1.91
N VAL A 328 32.25 17.04 2.01
CA VAL A 328 31.07 16.80 2.87
C VAL A 328 31.39 17.15 4.32
N VAL A 329 32.49 16.62 4.87
CA VAL A 329 32.93 16.90 6.24
C VAL A 329 33.13 18.39 6.45
N ARG A 330 33.86 19.05 5.54
CA ARG A 330 34.15 20.49 5.63
C ARG A 330 32.87 21.33 5.62
N CYS A 331 31.91 21.04 4.73
CA CYS A 331 30.62 21.76 4.71
C CYS A 331 29.86 21.61 6.04
N LEU A 332 29.94 20.44 6.67
CA LEU A 332 29.33 20.18 7.97
C LEU A 332 30.06 20.86 9.12
N GLU A 333 31.40 20.88 9.11
CA GLU A 333 32.21 21.64 10.07
C GLU A 333 31.87 23.14 10.01
N GLU A 334 31.81 23.73 8.81
CA GLU A 334 31.42 25.12 8.62
C GLU A 334 29.96 25.42 9.03
N LEU A 335 29.05 24.44 8.92
CA LEU A 335 27.64 24.57 9.31
C LEU A 335 27.44 24.46 10.84
N PHE A 336 28.23 23.59 11.48
CA PHE A 336 28.13 23.27 12.91
C PHE A 336 29.06 24.11 13.80
N ALA A 337 30.00 24.84 13.20
CA ALA A 337 30.92 25.74 13.90
C ALA A 337 30.20 26.73 14.84
N HIS A 338 30.91 27.13 15.91
CA HIS A 338 30.43 28.06 16.93
C HIS A 338 29.04 27.69 17.50
N ASN A 339 28.88 26.41 17.86
CA ASN A 339 27.63 25.84 18.36
C ASN A 339 26.46 26.05 17.39
N GLY A 340 26.68 25.72 16.11
CA GLY A 340 25.67 25.78 15.05
C GLY A 340 25.20 27.18 14.67
N ARG A 341 26.05 28.21 14.77
CA ARG A 341 25.65 29.59 14.48
C ARG A 341 25.03 29.73 13.10
N ARG A 342 25.74 29.23 12.06
CA ARG A 342 25.28 29.25 10.66
C ARG A 342 23.99 28.47 10.46
N TRP A 343 23.84 27.32 11.12
CA TRP A 343 22.59 26.56 11.10
C TRP A 343 21.42 27.36 11.70
N LYS A 344 21.62 27.98 12.86
CA LYS A 344 20.60 28.82 13.54
C LYS A 344 20.21 30.05 12.72
N GLU A 345 21.16 30.66 12.02
CA GLU A 345 20.91 31.76 11.08
C GLU A 345 20.03 31.30 9.91
N LEU A 346 20.32 30.14 9.31
CA LEU A 346 19.49 29.55 8.26
C LEU A 346 18.08 29.21 8.76
N GLN A 347 17.91 28.66 9.96
CA GLN A 347 16.58 28.37 10.52
C GLN A 347 15.75 29.64 10.75
N ARG A 348 16.38 30.74 11.20
CA ARG A 348 15.69 32.02 11.46
C ARG A 348 15.27 32.73 10.18
N ASN A 349 16.12 32.66 9.15
CA ASN A 349 15.92 33.31 7.86
C ASN A 349 15.55 32.29 6.78
N TRP A 350 14.82 31.23 7.14
CA TRP A 350 14.51 30.16 6.19
C TRP A 350 13.58 30.69 5.09
N PRO A 351 13.98 30.65 3.80
CA PRO A 351 13.05 30.99 2.74
C PRO A 351 12.02 29.87 2.65
N ASP A 352 10.73 30.20 2.59
CA ASP A 352 9.66 29.21 2.35
C ASP A 352 9.11 29.27 0.92
N PRO A 353 9.81 28.64 -0.05
CA PRO A 353 9.24 28.33 -1.36
C PRO A 353 8.54 26.97 -1.36
N SER A 354 8.63 26.20 -0.26
CA SER A 354 8.24 24.80 -0.22
C SER A 354 6.73 24.62 -0.25
N ARG A 355 6.02 25.56 0.39
CA ARG A 355 4.57 25.52 0.63
C ARG A 355 4.18 24.15 1.17
N ALA A 356 4.60 23.83 2.39
CA ALA A 356 4.49 22.49 2.96
C ALA A 356 3.05 21.91 2.97
N ASP A 357 2.02 22.76 2.86
CA ASP A 357 0.61 22.41 2.67
C ASP A 357 0.22 22.07 1.23
N ALA A 358 1.15 21.99 0.28
CA ALA A 358 0.90 21.77 -1.15
C ALA A 358 0.03 20.53 -1.44
N ALA A 359 0.29 19.40 -0.78
CA ALA A 359 -0.52 18.19 -0.95
C ALA A 359 -1.98 18.42 -0.50
N VAL A 360 -2.19 19.19 0.56
CA VAL A 360 -3.49 19.60 1.11
C VAL A 360 -4.20 20.58 0.15
N ARG A 361 -3.47 21.54 -0.44
CA ARG A 361 -3.99 22.45 -1.48
C ARG A 361 -4.47 21.70 -2.72
N ILE A 362 -3.65 20.77 -3.22
CA ILE A 362 -3.97 19.91 -4.38
C ILE A 362 -5.20 19.07 -4.07
N ALA A 363 -5.21 18.38 -2.93
CA ALA A 363 -6.34 17.54 -2.50
C ALA A 363 -7.66 18.34 -2.41
N ARG A 364 -7.63 19.54 -1.81
CA ARG A 364 -8.82 20.42 -1.72
C ARG A 364 -9.34 20.85 -3.09
N ALA A 365 -8.44 21.20 -4.02
CA ALA A 365 -8.83 21.63 -5.36
C ALA A 365 -9.47 20.48 -6.17
N ILE A 366 -8.94 19.25 -6.04
CA ILE A 366 -9.51 18.06 -6.68
C ILE A 366 -10.90 17.74 -6.09
N VAL A 367 -11.03 17.70 -4.75
CA VAL A 367 -12.30 17.38 -4.08
C VAL A 367 -13.39 18.38 -4.45
N SER A 368 -13.10 19.69 -4.35
CA SER A 368 -14.05 20.75 -4.73
C SER A 368 -14.54 20.60 -6.17
N GLN A 369 -13.65 20.23 -7.10
CA GLN A 369 -14.01 20.03 -8.50
C GLN A 369 -14.89 18.79 -8.74
N CYS A 370 -14.72 17.74 -7.94
CA CYS A 370 -15.60 16.57 -7.97
C CYS A 370 -16.96 16.85 -7.32
N GLU A 371 -17.02 17.69 -6.26
CA GLU A 371 -18.24 18.03 -5.54
C GLU A 371 -19.19 18.93 -6.37
N ASP A 372 -18.66 19.88 -7.14
CA ASP A 372 -19.45 20.72 -8.07
C ASP A 372 -20.22 19.90 -9.13
N ARG A 373 -19.87 18.62 -9.30
CA ARG A 373 -20.52 17.68 -10.23
C ARG A 373 -21.70 16.92 -9.62
N SER A 374 -21.98 17.10 -8.32
CA SER A 374 -22.94 16.28 -7.57
C SER A 374 -24.37 16.81 -7.50
N LEU A 375 -24.68 17.94 -8.15
CA LEU A 375 -26.03 18.48 -8.28
C LEU A 375 -26.85 17.79 -9.39
N ASP A 376 -27.04 16.48 -9.26
CA ASP A 376 -28.15 15.74 -9.90
C ASP A 376 -28.32 14.34 -9.24
N SER A 377 -28.93 14.30 -8.05
CA SER A 377 -29.67 13.13 -7.55
C SER A 377 -30.42 13.43 -6.25
N ASP A 378 -31.74 13.62 -6.36
CA ASP A 378 -32.64 13.74 -5.21
C ASP A 378 -32.70 12.44 -4.39
N VAL A 379 -32.01 12.38 -3.24
CA VAL A 379 -32.30 11.39 -2.19
C VAL A 379 -32.18 12.01 -0.79
N THR A 380 -33.27 12.63 -0.31
CA THR A 380 -33.41 13.02 1.10
C THR A 380 -33.75 11.81 1.97
N PHE A 381 -32.91 11.49 2.96
CA PHE A 381 -33.25 10.51 4.00
C PHE A 381 -33.77 11.17 5.29
N SER A 382 -34.88 10.66 5.80
CA SER A 382 -35.53 11.09 7.06
C SER A 382 -35.26 10.08 8.18
N PHE A 383 -35.06 10.55 9.41
CA PHE A 383 -34.83 9.72 10.60
C PHE A 383 -36.09 9.55 11.47
N SER A 384 -36.29 8.35 12.04
CA SER A 384 -37.29 8.08 13.10
C SER A 384 -36.88 6.91 14.02
N PHE A 385 -36.89 7.14 15.34
CA PHE A 385 -36.79 6.14 16.43
C PHE A 385 -38.07 5.24 16.54
N ILE A 386 -37.99 3.89 16.74
CA ILE A 386 -39.01 2.88 17.27
C ILE A 386 -38.42 1.45 17.48
N PRO A 387 -38.89 0.43 18.29
CA PRO A 387 -39.34 0.24 19.74
C PRO A 387 -38.50 -0.74 20.70
N ARG A 388 -38.46 -0.58 22.05
CA ARG A 388 -37.62 -1.37 23.04
C ARG A 388 -38.39 -2.50 23.76
N MET A 389 -37.87 -3.74 23.77
CA MET A 389 -38.38 -4.88 24.54
C MET A 389 -37.24 -5.71 25.16
N THR A 390 -37.52 -6.42 26.25
CA THR A 390 -36.52 -7.11 27.10
C THR A 390 -36.56 -8.63 26.96
N GLY A 391 -35.39 -9.28 26.89
CA GLY A 391 -35.23 -10.73 26.98
C GLY A 391 -33.81 -11.10 27.39
N THR A 392 -33.66 -12.04 28.34
CA THR A 392 -32.39 -12.38 28.98
C THR A 392 -31.93 -13.79 28.62
N GLU A 393 -30.92 -13.92 27.76
CA GLU A 393 -30.15 -15.16 27.61
C GLU A 393 -28.64 -14.86 27.51
N ARG A 394 -27.80 -15.86 27.80
CA ARG A 394 -26.35 -15.71 27.96
C ARG A 394 -25.69 -15.32 26.62
N SER A 395 -25.14 -14.11 26.57
CA SER A 395 -24.68 -13.46 25.34
C SER A 395 -23.43 -14.11 24.74
N SER A 396 -23.58 -14.82 23.62
CA SER A 396 -22.47 -15.11 22.70
C SER A 396 -21.89 -13.81 22.15
N SER A 397 -20.57 -13.63 22.22
CA SER A 397 -19.89 -12.50 21.57
C SER A 397 -19.92 -12.62 20.04
N VAL A 398 -19.96 -11.47 19.37
CA VAL A 398 -19.71 -11.38 17.92
C VAL A 398 -18.25 -11.00 17.73
N LEU A 399 -17.50 -11.79 16.97
CA LEU A 399 -16.06 -11.63 16.77
C LEU A 399 -15.76 -11.30 15.30
N LEU A 400 -14.89 -10.31 15.06
CA LEU A 400 -14.36 -10.02 13.73
C LEU A 400 -12.98 -10.66 13.53
N CYS A 401 -12.87 -11.53 12.53
CA CYS A 401 -11.73 -12.41 12.34
C CYS A 401 -11.14 -12.31 10.92
N ASP A 402 -9.82 -12.47 10.81
CA ASP A 402 -9.11 -12.61 9.53
C ASP A 402 -8.04 -13.71 9.69
N PHE A 403 -8.13 -14.78 8.91
CA PHE A 403 -7.27 -15.97 9.06
C PHE A 403 -6.19 -16.11 7.99
N HIS A 404 -6.03 -15.12 7.11
CA HIS A 404 -5.09 -15.17 5.99
C HIS A 404 -4.38 -13.82 5.84
N ALA A 405 -3.20 -13.68 6.45
CA ALA A 405 -2.41 -12.46 6.44
C ALA A 405 -0.90 -12.73 6.46
N HIS A 406 -0.19 -12.04 5.58
CA HIS A 406 1.25 -12.16 5.34
C HIS A 406 2.01 -10.97 5.94
N THR A 407 3.23 -11.23 6.41
CA THR A 407 4.12 -10.21 6.96
C THR A 407 5.41 -10.11 6.13
N THR A 408 6.36 -9.31 6.59
CA THR A 408 7.72 -9.28 6.01
C THR A 408 8.54 -10.56 6.28
N PHE A 409 7.93 -11.64 6.79
CA PHE A 409 8.57 -12.96 6.85
C PHE A 409 8.44 -13.70 5.50
N SER A 410 7.38 -13.45 4.72
CA SER A 410 7.24 -13.75 3.29
C SER A 410 7.20 -12.44 2.46
N ASP A 411 6.15 -12.20 1.68
CA ASP A 411 6.00 -11.07 0.74
C ASP A 411 4.98 -10.00 1.20
N GLY A 412 4.50 -10.11 2.44
CA GLY A 412 3.74 -9.07 3.11
C GLY A 412 4.55 -7.79 3.33
N SER A 413 3.86 -6.65 3.29
CA SER A 413 4.48 -5.32 3.33
C SER A 413 4.50 -4.66 4.72
N LEU A 414 3.95 -5.33 5.74
CA LEU A 414 4.00 -4.91 7.14
C LEU A 414 4.82 -5.92 7.95
N THR A 415 5.63 -5.46 8.88
CA THR A 415 6.22 -6.36 9.88
C THR A 415 5.13 -6.97 10.77
N LEU A 416 5.41 -8.10 11.41
CA LEU A 416 4.49 -8.75 12.36
C LEU A 416 3.88 -7.76 13.37
N ARG A 417 4.72 -6.90 13.96
CA ARG A 417 4.29 -5.88 14.93
C ARG A 417 3.38 -4.82 14.32
N GLU A 418 3.74 -4.31 13.14
CA GLU A 418 2.91 -3.34 12.40
C GLU A 418 1.58 -3.95 11.95
N LEU A 419 1.56 -5.23 11.57
CA LEU A 419 0.34 -5.96 11.22
C LEU A 419 -0.60 -6.09 12.42
N VAL A 420 -0.07 -6.49 13.58
CA VAL A 420 -0.80 -6.57 14.86
C VAL A 420 -1.34 -5.21 15.29
N ASP A 421 -0.52 -4.15 15.26
CA ASP A 421 -0.98 -2.79 15.55
C ASP A 421 -2.06 -2.34 14.55
N PHE A 422 -1.92 -2.68 13.28
CA PHE A 422 -2.84 -2.29 12.22
C PHE A 422 -4.21 -2.99 12.34
N TYR A 423 -4.26 -4.28 12.66
CA TYR A 423 -5.51 -5.00 12.91
C TYR A 423 -6.11 -4.68 14.28
N GLY A 424 -5.29 -4.66 15.35
CA GLY A 424 -5.72 -4.39 16.71
C GLY A 424 -6.34 -3.00 16.89
N SER A 425 -5.72 -1.96 16.33
CA SER A 425 -6.28 -0.59 16.32
C SER A 425 -7.60 -0.43 15.55
N ARG A 426 -8.00 -1.46 14.78
CA ARG A 426 -9.25 -1.51 14.01
C ARG A 426 -10.33 -2.39 14.67
N GLY A 427 -10.08 -2.89 15.88
CA GLY A 427 -11.05 -3.63 16.67
C GLY A 427 -11.32 -5.05 16.16
N PHE A 428 -10.36 -5.66 15.46
CA PHE A 428 -10.40 -7.08 15.16
C PHE A 428 -10.26 -7.89 16.46
N ASP A 429 -10.99 -8.99 16.55
CA ASP A 429 -10.98 -9.87 17.71
C ASP A 429 -10.01 -11.04 17.52
N CYS A 430 -9.75 -11.45 16.27
CA CYS A 430 -8.83 -12.52 15.90
C CYS A 430 -8.07 -12.22 14.60
N LEU A 431 -6.78 -12.54 14.58
CA LEU A 431 -5.89 -12.49 13.41
C LEU A 431 -5.05 -13.77 13.35
N CYS A 432 -4.90 -14.40 12.19
CA CYS A 432 -3.85 -15.40 11.93
C CYS A 432 -2.79 -14.83 10.99
N VAL A 433 -1.52 -15.08 11.30
CA VAL A 433 -0.39 -14.80 10.43
C VAL A 433 0.00 -16.09 9.71
N THR A 434 0.05 -16.06 8.38
CA THR A 434 0.12 -17.25 7.51
C THR A 434 1.16 -17.08 6.40
N ASP A 435 2.35 -16.56 6.73
CA ASP A 435 3.43 -16.35 5.76
C ASP A 435 3.76 -17.62 4.94
N HIS A 436 4.00 -17.45 3.64
CA HIS A 436 4.22 -18.53 2.67
C HIS A 436 5.40 -19.46 3.00
N LEU A 437 5.19 -20.77 2.90
CA LEU A 437 6.22 -21.82 3.00
C LEU A 437 6.16 -22.77 1.79
N VAL A 438 7.29 -22.93 1.08
CA VAL A 438 7.41 -23.71 -0.16
C VAL A 438 8.29 -24.95 0.04
N ASP A 439 7.97 -26.06 -0.63
CA ASP A 439 8.82 -27.26 -0.69
C ASP A 439 10.22 -26.94 -1.29
N PRO A 440 11.32 -27.11 -0.53
CA PRO A 440 12.67 -26.85 -1.04
C PRO A 440 13.16 -27.84 -2.11
N LYS A 441 12.49 -28.97 -2.30
CA LYS A 441 12.87 -30.00 -3.30
C LYS A 441 12.48 -29.56 -4.71
N VAL A 442 11.38 -28.82 -4.86
CA VAL A 442 10.86 -28.32 -6.16
C VAL A 442 11.78 -27.26 -6.77
N LEU A 443 12.01 -27.33 -8.09
CA LEU A 443 12.94 -26.45 -8.82
C LEU A 443 12.57 -24.96 -8.65
N LEU A 444 11.28 -24.62 -8.66
CA LEU A 444 10.79 -23.26 -8.46
C LEU A 444 11.04 -22.76 -7.02
N GLY A 445 10.90 -23.64 -6.02
CA GLY A 445 11.28 -23.36 -4.61
C GLY A 445 12.79 -23.17 -4.40
N ARG A 446 13.65 -23.61 -5.34
CA ARG A 446 15.08 -23.24 -5.32
C ARG A 446 15.33 -21.82 -5.80
N LEU A 447 14.52 -21.33 -6.75
CA LEU A 447 14.60 -19.97 -7.29
C LEU A 447 13.95 -18.93 -6.36
N CYS A 448 12.78 -19.24 -5.78
CA CYS A 448 12.09 -18.34 -4.86
C CYS A 448 12.88 -18.08 -3.56
N ARG A 449 13.73 -19.03 -3.13
CA ARG A 449 14.66 -18.83 -2.01
C ARG A 449 15.61 -17.64 -2.16
N LEU A 450 15.86 -17.17 -3.39
CA LEU A 450 16.73 -16.02 -3.65
C LEU A 450 16.00 -14.67 -3.59
N THR A 451 14.66 -14.66 -3.53
CA THR A 451 13.85 -13.44 -3.59
C THR A 451 13.46 -12.91 -2.21
N GLY A 452 13.46 -13.76 -1.18
CA GLY A 452 13.01 -13.41 0.17
C GLY A 452 11.49 -13.27 0.31
N LEU A 453 10.72 -13.78 -0.66
CA LEU A 453 9.25 -13.70 -0.71
C LEU A 453 8.55 -14.89 -0.03
N VAL A 454 9.30 -15.83 0.54
CA VAL A 454 8.78 -17.04 1.21
C VAL A 454 9.69 -17.40 2.39
N LEU A 455 9.11 -17.96 3.45
CA LEU A 455 9.83 -18.56 4.57
C LEU A 455 10.73 -19.69 4.08
N VAL A 456 11.95 -19.76 4.60
CA VAL A 456 12.79 -20.96 4.51
C VAL A 456 12.73 -21.79 5.80
N PRO A 457 12.89 -23.12 5.76
CA PRO A 457 12.81 -23.96 6.95
C PRO A 457 13.71 -23.53 8.12
N SER A 458 14.87 -22.92 7.84
CA SER A 458 15.78 -22.38 8.88
C SER A 458 15.28 -21.11 9.57
N GLN A 459 14.26 -20.42 9.03
CA GLN A 459 13.61 -19.26 9.66
C GLN A 459 12.42 -19.67 10.54
N LEU A 460 11.84 -20.87 10.35
CA LEU A 460 10.63 -21.29 11.07
C LEU A 460 10.75 -21.20 12.61
N PRO A 461 11.86 -21.58 13.27
CA PRO A 461 12.00 -21.40 14.72
C PRO A 461 11.93 -19.92 15.15
N GLN A 462 12.49 -19.00 14.36
CA GLN A 462 12.44 -17.56 14.64
C GLN A 462 11.04 -16.99 14.38
N TYR A 463 10.37 -17.46 13.31
CA TYR A 463 9.01 -17.06 12.96
C TYR A 463 8.01 -17.40 14.08
N PHE A 464 7.99 -18.67 14.53
CA PHE A 464 7.12 -19.10 15.64
C PHE A 464 7.45 -18.37 16.94
N ALA A 465 8.74 -18.20 17.28
CA ALA A 465 9.14 -17.46 18.48
C ALA A 465 8.68 -15.99 18.46
N ALA A 466 8.78 -15.32 17.31
CA ALA A 466 8.35 -13.93 17.16
C ALA A 466 6.83 -13.78 17.32
N ILE A 467 6.03 -14.70 16.76
CA ILE A 467 4.57 -14.69 16.93
C ILE A 467 4.19 -14.98 18.39
N GLU A 468 4.86 -15.93 19.05
CA GLU A 468 4.58 -16.28 20.45
C GLU A 468 4.93 -15.15 21.44
N GLU A 469 5.99 -14.38 21.16
CA GLU A 469 6.29 -13.15 21.90
C GLU A 469 5.20 -12.09 21.70
N GLU A 470 4.79 -11.88 20.44
CA GLU A 470 3.83 -10.85 20.05
C GLU A 470 2.38 -11.16 20.51
N LYS A 471 2.00 -12.43 20.65
CA LYS A 471 0.68 -12.87 21.17
C LYS A 471 0.30 -12.16 22.48
N ARG A 472 1.23 -12.12 23.45
CA ARG A 472 1.00 -11.46 24.75
C ARG A 472 0.76 -9.96 24.59
N ARG A 473 1.46 -9.31 23.67
CA ARG A 473 1.29 -7.88 23.38
C ARG A 473 -0.03 -7.59 22.68
N ALA A 474 -0.36 -8.37 21.64
CA ALA A 474 -1.62 -8.28 20.89
C ALA A 474 -2.85 -8.37 21.81
N TRP A 475 -2.83 -9.32 22.75
CA TRP A 475 -3.88 -9.46 23.76
C TRP A 475 -3.88 -8.29 24.77
N THR A 476 -2.74 -7.87 25.27
CA THR A 476 -2.66 -6.82 26.32
C THR A 476 -3.04 -5.44 25.79
N GLU A 477 -2.62 -5.07 24.58
CA GLU A 477 -2.88 -3.73 24.01
C GLU A 477 -4.24 -3.62 23.32
N TYR A 478 -4.71 -4.68 22.67
CA TYR A 478 -5.90 -4.63 21.81
C TYR A 478 -6.98 -5.67 22.16
N GLY A 479 -6.68 -6.62 23.05
CA GLY A 479 -7.48 -7.83 23.22
C GLY A 479 -7.50 -8.71 21.98
N LEU A 480 -6.52 -8.59 21.07
CA LEU A 480 -6.50 -9.34 19.81
C LEU A 480 -5.97 -10.76 20.06
N ILE A 481 -6.73 -11.78 19.67
CA ILE A 481 -6.22 -13.16 19.57
C ILE A 481 -5.33 -13.23 18.33
N LEU A 482 -4.09 -13.66 18.51
CA LEU A 482 -3.12 -13.81 17.44
C LEU A 482 -2.77 -15.30 17.28
N PHE A 483 -3.14 -15.89 16.14
CA PHE A 483 -2.74 -17.24 15.77
C PHE A 483 -1.43 -17.24 14.98
N ALA A 484 -0.59 -18.24 15.26
CA ALA A 484 0.51 -18.61 14.39
C ALA A 484 -0.03 -19.58 13.33
N GLY A 485 0.36 -19.38 12.07
CA GLY A 485 -0.05 -20.20 10.95
C GLY A 485 0.97 -20.18 9.83
N ILE A 486 0.71 -20.95 8.78
CA ILE A 486 1.56 -21.09 7.59
C ILE A 486 0.65 -21.26 6.38
N GLU A 487 0.94 -20.59 5.26
CA GLU A 487 0.40 -20.99 3.97
C GLU A 487 1.38 -21.95 3.28
N PHE A 488 0.95 -23.20 3.05
CA PHE A 488 1.73 -24.23 2.38
C PHE A 488 1.51 -24.16 0.88
N ASN A 489 2.54 -23.76 0.13
CA ASN A 489 2.50 -23.62 -1.32
C ASN A 489 3.05 -24.91 -1.97
N LYS A 490 2.15 -25.67 -2.62
CA LYS A 490 2.49 -26.82 -3.48
C LYS A 490 2.48 -26.38 -4.93
N ASP A 491 3.53 -25.69 -5.37
CA ASP A 491 3.70 -25.23 -6.74
C ASP A 491 4.17 -26.34 -7.69
N SER A 492 3.57 -26.38 -8.89
CA SER A 492 3.94 -27.34 -9.93
C SER A 492 4.04 -26.69 -11.32
N LEU A 493 4.42 -27.49 -12.33
CA LEU A 493 4.50 -27.01 -13.71
C LEU A 493 3.13 -26.74 -14.35
N ALA A 494 2.02 -27.28 -13.81
CA ALA A 494 0.67 -27.12 -14.35
C ALA A 494 -0.31 -26.57 -13.29
N ALA A 495 -1.20 -25.66 -13.70
CA ALA A 495 -2.18 -25.02 -12.82
C ALA A 495 -3.08 -26.04 -12.08
N LYS A 496 -3.53 -27.09 -12.79
CA LYS A 496 -4.33 -28.20 -12.21
C LYS A 496 -3.64 -28.97 -11.09
N SER A 497 -2.35 -28.79 -10.85
CA SER A 497 -1.59 -29.43 -9.76
C SER A 497 -0.86 -28.44 -8.86
N SER A 498 -1.28 -27.16 -8.86
CA SER A 498 -0.86 -26.18 -7.85
C SER A 498 -1.93 -26.02 -6.76
N ALA A 499 -1.51 -26.02 -5.50
CA ALA A 499 -2.39 -25.92 -4.33
C ALA A 499 -1.79 -25.00 -3.26
N HIS A 500 -2.67 -24.27 -2.59
CA HIS A 500 -2.37 -23.43 -1.43
C HIS A 500 -3.26 -23.89 -0.27
N LEU A 501 -2.67 -24.09 0.91
CA LEU A 501 -3.35 -24.59 2.10
C LEU A 501 -2.92 -23.78 3.32
N LEU A 502 -3.87 -23.17 4.03
CA LEU A 502 -3.61 -22.49 5.29
C LEU A 502 -3.65 -23.49 6.45
N GLY A 503 -2.59 -23.54 7.25
CA GLY A 503 -2.62 -24.08 8.59
C GLY A 503 -2.79 -22.94 9.60
N VAL A 504 -3.88 -22.96 10.38
CA VAL A 504 -4.18 -21.98 11.44
C VAL A 504 -3.95 -22.62 12.82
N ASP A 505 -3.35 -21.89 13.76
CA ASP A 505 -2.92 -22.37 15.08
C ASP A 505 -1.89 -23.51 15.04
N VAL A 506 -0.93 -23.39 14.13
CA VAL A 506 0.24 -24.28 14.04
C VAL A 506 1.23 -23.91 15.16
N LYS A 507 1.68 -24.90 15.92
CA LYS A 507 2.51 -24.74 17.12
C LYS A 507 3.98 -25.08 16.87
N THR A 508 4.25 -25.98 15.95
CA THR A 508 5.58 -26.46 15.57
C THR A 508 5.73 -26.57 14.04
N PRO A 509 6.95 -26.41 13.50
CA PRO A 509 7.22 -26.55 12.06
C PRO A 509 6.74 -27.89 11.48
N ILE A 510 6.04 -27.83 10.34
CA ILE A 510 5.65 -28.98 9.51
C ILE A 510 6.56 -29.00 8.27
N ASP A 511 7.01 -30.17 7.81
CA ASP A 511 7.82 -30.29 6.59
C ASP A 511 6.96 -29.99 5.34
N PRO A 512 7.21 -28.90 4.59
CA PRO A 512 6.45 -28.60 3.37
C PRO A 512 6.71 -29.60 2.24
N GLY A 513 7.60 -30.57 2.41
CA GLY A 513 7.83 -31.70 1.49
C GLY A 513 6.82 -32.84 1.58
N LEU A 514 5.99 -32.89 2.63
CA LEU A 514 4.93 -33.91 2.83
C LEU A 514 3.80 -33.79 1.81
N SER A 515 2.96 -34.82 1.63
CA SER A 515 1.72 -34.71 0.85
C SER A 515 0.71 -33.73 1.49
N LEU A 516 -0.31 -33.30 0.75
CA LEU A 516 -1.29 -32.34 1.30
C LEU A 516 -2.09 -32.98 2.44
N GLU A 517 -2.37 -34.26 2.33
CA GLU A 517 -3.03 -35.09 3.32
C GLU A 517 -2.19 -35.19 4.60
N GLU A 518 -0.90 -35.55 4.48
CA GLU A 518 0.03 -35.58 5.63
C GLU A 518 0.24 -34.19 6.27
N ILE A 519 0.16 -33.09 5.49
CA ILE A 519 0.20 -31.72 6.03
C ILE A 519 -1.08 -31.40 6.79
N ILE A 520 -2.25 -31.79 6.27
CA ILE A 520 -3.55 -31.62 6.95
C ILE A 520 -3.55 -32.40 8.28
N ASP A 521 -3.17 -33.67 8.26
CA ASP A 521 -3.06 -34.51 9.46
C ASP A 521 -2.10 -33.88 10.48
N ALA A 522 -0.92 -33.40 10.04
CA ALA A 522 0.05 -32.72 10.91
C ALA A 522 -0.40 -31.35 11.46
N ILE A 523 -1.37 -30.68 10.82
CA ILE A 523 -2.06 -29.49 11.36
C ILE A 523 -3.07 -29.92 12.43
N HIS A 524 -3.85 -30.98 12.16
CA HIS A 524 -4.86 -31.52 13.07
C HIS A 524 -4.28 -32.14 14.35
N ASP A 525 -3.14 -32.84 14.26
CA ASP A 525 -2.39 -33.38 15.40
C ASP A 525 -1.96 -32.28 16.39
N GLN A 526 -1.76 -31.05 15.90
CA GLN A 526 -1.44 -29.88 16.72
C GLN A 526 -2.70 -29.18 17.26
N GLY A 527 -3.89 -29.63 16.88
CA GLY A 527 -5.20 -29.04 17.19
C GLY A 527 -5.56 -27.83 16.32
N GLY A 528 -4.82 -27.57 15.25
CA GLY A 528 -5.03 -26.46 14.32
C GLY A 528 -6.15 -26.71 13.30
N LEU A 529 -6.39 -25.74 12.41
CA LEU A 529 -7.34 -25.86 11.30
C LEU A 529 -6.60 -25.90 9.97
N ALA A 530 -6.99 -26.82 9.09
CA ALA A 530 -6.60 -26.88 7.70
C ALA A 530 -7.67 -26.24 6.82
N ILE A 531 -7.35 -25.12 6.17
CA ILE A 531 -8.27 -24.33 5.36
C ILE A 531 -7.75 -24.25 3.93
N ALA A 532 -8.56 -24.63 2.95
CA ALA A 532 -8.19 -24.46 1.54
C ALA A 532 -8.24 -22.99 1.13
N SER A 533 -7.10 -22.45 0.69
CA SER A 533 -7.04 -21.12 0.07
C SER A 533 -7.85 -21.07 -1.22
N HIS A 534 -8.29 -19.86 -1.59
CA HIS A 534 -9.14 -19.56 -2.73
C HIS A 534 -8.86 -20.33 -4.05
N PRO A 535 -9.91 -20.84 -4.74
CA PRO A 535 -9.78 -21.43 -6.08
C PRO A 535 -9.72 -20.33 -7.16
N HIS A 536 -8.52 -19.84 -7.45
CA HIS A 536 -8.33 -18.73 -8.39
C HIS A 536 -8.28 -19.21 -9.85
N LYS A 537 -8.97 -18.50 -10.77
CA LYS A 537 -8.74 -18.59 -12.23
C LYS A 537 -8.09 -17.29 -12.70
N PHE A 538 -6.80 -17.32 -13.03
CA PHE A 538 -6.08 -16.18 -13.57
C PHE A 538 -6.42 -15.95 -15.06
N GLN A 539 -6.72 -14.70 -15.42
CA GLN A 539 -6.75 -14.27 -16.84
C GLN A 539 -5.37 -13.82 -17.35
N SER A 540 -4.27 -14.29 -16.74
CA SER A 540 -2.90 -13.90 -17.10
C SER A 540 -2.02 -15.09 -17.44
N VAL A 541 -1.07 -14.91 -18.35
CA VAL A 541 -0.16 -15.97 -18.84
C VAL A 541 0.94 -16.33 -17.80
N TRP A 542 0.97 -15.68 -16.64
CA TRP A 542 2.07 -15.79 -15.65
C TRP A 542 1.64 -16.10 -14.21
N GLY A 543 0.36 -15.96 -13.85
CA GLY A 543 -0.21 -16.57 -12.64
C GLY A 543 -0.88 -17.89 -13.02
N LYS A 544 -0.58 -18.98 -12.32
CA LYS A 544 -1.21 -20.29 -12.58
C LYS A 544 -2.36 -20.51 -11.61
N ASP A 545 -3.49 -20.97 -12.13
CA ASP A 545 -4.71 -21.24 -11.35
C ASP A 545 -4.43 -22.21 -10.18
N THR A 546 -4.92 -21.90 -8.97
CA THR A 546 -4.76 -22.73 -7.76
C THR A 546 -5.92 -23.73 -7.61
N LEU A 547 -6.16 -24.52 -8.67
CA LEU A 547 -7.39 -25.31 -8.78
C LEU A 547 -7.30 -26.73 -8.19
N TYR A 548 -6.13 -27.23 -7.79
CA TYR A 548 -5.98 -28.65 -7.44
C TYR A 548 -6.92 -29.10 -6.31
N LEU A 549 -6.98 -28.35 -5.19
CA LEU A 549 -7.88 -28.71 -4.07
C LEU A 549 -9.34 -28.70 -4.52
N TRP A 550 -9.76 -27.70 -5.31
CA TRP A 550 -11.15 -27.55 -5.78
C TRP A 550 -11.57 -28.59 -6.84
N GLU A 551 -10.67 -28.94 -7.76
CA GLU A 551 -10.90 -30.05 -8.70
C GLU A 551 -11.03 -31.39 -7.96
N ASN A 552 -10.26 -31.57 -6.87
CA ASN A 552 -10.28 -32.75 -6.01
C ASN A 552 -11.17 -32.61 -4.76
N ARG A 553 -12.09 -31.63 -4.71
CA ARG A 553 -12.85 -31.27 -3.49
C ARG A 553 -13.55 -32.45 -2.81
N GLU A 554 -14.02 -33.44 -3.56
CA GLU A 554 -14.73 -34.60 -3.00
C GLU A 554 -13.80 -35.52 -2.19
N ARG A 555 -12.50 -35.49 -2.49
CA ARG A 555 -11.44 -36.16 -1.72
C ARG A 555 -11.05 -35.36 -0.46
N PHE A 556 -10.99 -34.03 -0.56
CA PHE A 556 -10.54 -33.16 0.52
C PHE A 556 -11.66 -32.61 1.43
N ALA A 557 -12.94 -32.74 1.06
CA ALA A 557 -14.06 -32.19 1.83
C ALA A 557 -14.26 -32.82 3.22
N LEU A 558 -13.71 -34.01 3.47
CA LEU A 558 -13.69 -34.65 4.79
C LEU A 558 -12.38 -34.39 5.56
N LEU A 559 -11.37 -33.79 4.91
CA LEU A 559 -10.05 -33.53 5.49
C LEU A 559 -9.87 -32.05 5.87
N LEU A 560 -10.56 -31.13 5.20
CA LEU A 560 -10.46 -29.69 5.45
C LEU A 560 -11.53 -29.20 6.42
N ASP A 561 -11.15 -28.39 7.41
CA ASP A 561 -12.09 -27.76 8.35
C ASP A 561 -12.91 -26.65 7.67
N ALA A 562 -12.35 -25.97 6.65
CA ALA A 562 -13.03 -24.92 5.90
C ALA A 562 -12.41 -24.66 4.51
N TRP A 563 -13.16 -23.92 3.70
CA TRP A 563 -12.75 -23.39 2.40
C TRP A 563 -12.88 -21.87 2.39
N GLU A 564 -11.95 -21.16 1.74
CA GLU A 564 -12.14 -19.73 1.49
C GLU A 564 -13.29 -19.51 0.48
N ILE A 565 -14.46 -19.12 0.99
CA ILE A 565 -15.64 -18.76 0.17
C ILE A 565 -15.51 -17.36 -0.43
N ALA A 566 -14.71 -16.49 0.20
CA ALA A 566 -14.42 -15.16 -0.29
C ALA A 566 -13.01 -14.75 0.12
N ASN A 567 -12.30 -14.12 -0.80
CA ASN A 567 -10.94 -13.63 -0.60
C ASN A 567 -10.80 -12.25 -1.24
N ARG A 568 -10.14 -11.30 -0.56
CA ARG A 568 -9.99 -9.91 -1.03
C ARG A 568 -11.35 -9.28 -1.35
N HIS A 569 -11.73 -9.16 -2.62
CA HIS A 569 -13.03 -8.64 -3.05
C HIS A 569 -13.92 -9.71 -3.70
N ASP A 570 -13.34 -10.87 -4.04
CA ASP A 570 -13.98 -11.96 -4.75
C ASP A 570 -14.82 -12.84 -3.81
N LEU A 571 -15.96 -13.30 -4.32
CA LEU A 571 -16.85 -14.25 -3.68
C LEU A 571 -16.96 -15.48 -4.59
N PHE A 572 -16.46 -16.63 -4.14
CA PHE A 572 -16.39 -17.88 -4.90
C PHE A 572 -17.73 -18.61 -4.83
N THR A 573 -18.70 -18.15 -5.63
CA THR A 573 -20.04 -18.73 -5.77
C THR A 573 -20.10 -20.27 -5.82
N PRO A 574 -19.15 -20.99 -6.49
CA PRO A 574 -19.15 -22.46 -6.48
C PRO A 574 -19.00 -23.09 -5.09
N VAL A 575 -18.23 -22.48 -4.18
CA VAL A 575 -18.09 -22.91 -2.77
C VAL A 575 -19.43 -22.69 -2.06
N SER A 576 -20.04 -21.51 -2.23
CA SER A 576 -21.34 -21.15 -1.64
C SER A 576 -22.46 -22.13 -2.01
N LEU A 577 -22.50 -22.58 -3.27
CA LEU A 577 -23.53 -23.49 -3.79
C LEU A 577 -23.38 -24.94 -3.31
N LYS A 578 -22.19 -25.34 -2.83
CA LYS A 578 -21.91 -26.72 -2.40
C LYS A 578 -22.12 -26.97 -0.90
N LYS A 579 -22.43 -25.93 -0.10
CA LYS A 579 -22.61 -26.02 1.36
C LYS A 579 -21.43 -26.67 2.10
N LEU A 580 -20.21 -26.48 1.60
CA LEU A 580 -19.00 -26.87 2.31
C LEU A 580 -18.74 -25.89 3.46
N PRO A 581 -18.09 -26.33 4.55
CA PRO A 581 -17.63 -25.42 5.60
C PRO A 581 -16.78 -24.29 5.01
N PHE A 582 -17.06 -23.04 5.41
CA PHE A 582 -16.43 -21.87 4.83
C PHE A 582 -15.84 -20.89 5.84
N VAL A 583 -14.86 -20.11 5.38
CA VAL A 583 -14.37 -18.85 5.99
C VAL A 583 -14.18 -17.81 4.89
N ALA A 584 -14.05 -16.53 5.25
CA ALA A 584 -13.63 -15.48 4.32
C ALA A 584 -12.52 -14.62 4.91
N ASN A 585 -11.52 -14.29 4.10
CA ASN A 585 -10.32 -13.62 4.56
C ASN A 585 -9.81 -12.56 3.57
N SER A 586 -8.79 -11.83 4.02
CA SER A 586 -8.19 -10.74 3.26
C SER A 586 -7.16 -11.11 2.22
N ASP A 587 -6.46 -12.23 2.43
CA ASP A 587 -5.12 -12.43 1.86
C ASP A 587 -4.26 -11.15 2.00
N PHE A 588 -4.08 -10.72 3.24
CA PHE A 588 -3.45 -9.44 3.53
C PHE A 588 -1.94 -9.50 3.26
N HIS A 589 -1.52 -8.93 2.14
CA HIS A 589 -0.11 -8.58 1.92
C HIS A 589 0.14 -7.08 2.13
N LYS A 590 -0.88 -6.22 1.99
CA LYS A 590 -0.73 -4.76 1.91
C LYS A 590 -1.88 -4.06 2.63
N PRO A 591 -1.68 -2.89 3.27
CA PRO A 591 -2.73 -2.14 3.98
C PRO A 591 -4.07 -2.00 3.25
N LYS A 592 -4.07 -1.88 1.92
CA LYS A 592 -5.31 -1.81 1.12
C LYS A 592 -6.17 -3.09 1.16
N HIS A 593 -5.56 -4.26 1.40
CA HIS A 593 -6.28 -5.54 1.51
C HIS A 593 -7.09 -5.63 2.81
N ILE A 594 -7.04 -4.63 3.72
CA ILE A 594 -7.94 -4.62 4.89
C ILE A 594 -9.41 -4.51 4.48
N TYR A 595 -9.70 -3.84 3.35
CA TYR A 595 -11.05 -3.51 2.88
C TYR A 595 -11.69 -4.68 2.10
N SER A 596 -11.64 -5.86 2.70
CA SER A 596 -11.92 -7.16 2.10
C SER A 596 -12.94 -7.95 2.90
N TRP A 597 -13.35 -9.09 2.36
CA TRP A 597 -14.15 -10.06 3.09
C TRP A 597 -13.43 -10.56 4.34
N LYS A 598 -14.16 -10.62 5.46
CA LYS A 598 -13.74 -11.11 6.78
C LYS A 598 -14.67 -12.21 7.24
N THR A 599 -14.19 -13.00 8.18
CA THR A 599 -15.01 -13.97 8.89
C THR A 599 -15.60 -13.31 10.14
N VAL A 600 -16.89 -13.55 10.38
CA VAL A 600 -17.59 -13.12 11.59
C VAL A 600 -18.07 -14.36 12.32
N LEU A 601 -17.71 -14.50 13.60
CA LEU A 601 -18.07 -15.67 14.42
C LEU A 601 -18.98 -15.27 15.58
N PHE A 602 -19.94 -16.14 15.91
CA PHE A 602 -20.87 -15.97 17.02
C PHE A 602 -20.54 -16.98 18.14
N CYS A 603 -19.34 -16.86 18.71
CA CYS A 603 -18.80 -17.73 19.76
C CYS A 603 -18.09 -16.92 20.85
N GLU A 604 -17.66 -17.59 21.92
CA GLU A 604 -16.84 -16.97 22.96
C GLU A 604 -15.46 -16.57 22.40
N LYS A 605 -14.88 -15.49 22.93
CA LYS A 605 -13.56 -14.98 22.52
C LYS A 605 -12.42 -15.82 23.11
N ASP A 606 -12.35 -17.07 22.67
CA ASP A 606 -11.39 -18.08 23.08
C ASP A 606 -10.83 -18.82 21.84
N PRO A 607 -9.53 -19.16 21.80
CA PRO A 607 -8.92 -19.85 20.66
C PRO A 607 -9.58 -21.19 20.27
N GLU A 608 -9.96 -22.03 21.24
CA GLU A 608 -10.60 -23.32 20.97
C GLU A 608 -12.07 -23.13 20.58
N ALA A 609 -12.78 -22.18 21.19
CA ALA A 609 -14.15 -21.82 20.80
C ALA A 609 -14.22 -21.28 19.36
N ILE A 610 -13.22 -20.50 18.92
CA ILE A 610 -13.09 -20.04 17.53
C ILE A 610 -12.90 -21.23 16.58
N LYS A 611 -11.97 -22.14 16.89
CA LYS A 611 -11.70 -23.32 16.05
C LYS A 611 -12.89 -24.27 15.97
N ALA A 612 -13.56 -24.53 17.10
CA ALA A 612 -14.78 -25.33 17.14
C ALA A 612 -15.93 -24.68 16.33
N CYS A 613 -16.07 -23.35 16.37
CA CYS A 613 -17.07 -22.62 15.60
C CYS A 613 -16.85 -22.74 14.08
N ILE A 614 -15.59 -22.72 13.62
CA ILE A 614 -15.25 -22.89 12.20
C ILE A 614 -15.56 -24.32 11.75
N ARG A 615 -15.11 -25.33 12.51
CA ARG A 615 -15.36 -26.77 12.26
C ARG A 615 -16.84 -27.13 12.18
N ALA A 616 -17.65 -26.61 13.11
CA ALA A 616 -19.10 -26.83 13.09
C ALA A 616 -19.79 -26.09 11.93
N ASN A 617 -19.26 -24.92 11.56
CA ASN A 617 -19.76 -24.03 10.51
C ASN A 617 -21.22 -23.55 10.67
N GLU A 618 -21.80 -23.66 11.87
CA GLU A 618 -23.18 -23.26 12.16
C GLU A 618 -23.33 -21.78 12.56
N LYS A 619 -22.28 -21.20 13.16
CA LYS A 619 -22.28 -19.88 13.81
C LYS A 619 -21.29 -18.91 13.17
N ILE A 620 -21.25 -18.95 11.84
CA ILE A 620 -20.32 -18.20 11.01
C ILE A 620 -21.08 -17.34 9.99
N ALA A 621 -20.57 -16.14 9.77
CA ALA A 621 -20.99 -15.24 8.70
C ALA A 621 -19.74 -14.66 8.03
N ILE A 622 -19.94 -14.00 6.89
CA ILE A 622 -18.88 -13.25 6.21
C ILE A 622 -19.31 -11.79 6.08
N SER A 623 -18.37 -10.86 6.19
CA SER A 623 -18.65 -9.43 6.10
C SER A 623 -17.56 -8.72 5.31
N LEU A 624 -17.98 -7.86 4.37
CA LEU A 624 -17.07 -7.06 3.56
C LEU A 624 -16.66 -5.82 4.38
N TYR A 625 -15.50 -5.88 5.02
CA TYR A 625 -15.02 -4.82 5.90
C TYR A 625 -14.68 -3.56 5.09
N ARG A 626 -15.24 -2.40 5.47
CA ARG A 626 -15.06 -1.12 4.75
C ARG A 626 -14.62 0.05 5.64
N GLY A 627 -14.28 -0.20 6.90
CA GLY A 627 -13.87 0.86 7.85
C GLY A 627 -14.88 1.07 8.98
N ALA A 628 -14.75 2.20 9.67
CA ALA A 628 -15.24 2.39 11.03
C ALA A 628 -16.78 2.50 11.17
N HIS A 629 -17.48 1.37 11.17
CA HIS A 629 -18.75 1.13 11.86
C HIS A 629 -18.96 -0.37 12.18
N TRP A 630 -17.89 -1.10 12.53
CA TRP A 630 -18.03 -2.42 13.16
C TRP A 630 -18.60 -2.24 14.58
N LEU A 631 -19.74 -2.90 14.83
CA LEU A 631 -20.63 -2.86 16.01
C LEU A 631 -20.08 -2.22 17.31
N GLY A 632 -20.82 -1.24 17.83
CA GLY A 632 -20.35 -0.35 18.88
C GLY A 632 -19.96 -1.00 20.21
N LYS A 633 -18.70 -0.82 20.61
CA LYS A 633 -18.26 -0.84 22.02
C LYS A 633 -18.36 0.57 22.63
N ALA A 634 -19.59 1.04 22.80
CA ALA A 634 -19.94 2.16 23.68
C ALA A 634 -20.97 1.67 24.70
N GLY A 635 -20.88 2.15 25.94
CA GLY A 635 -21.50 1.50 27.09
C GLY A 635 -23.02 1.36 27.05
N SER A 636 -23.49 0.23 27.61
CA SER A 636 -24.82 0.05 28.21
C SER A 636 -26.05 0.51 27.40
N GLY A 637 -26.60 -0.41 26.61
CA GLY A 637 -28.06 -0.50 26.42
C GLY A 637 -28.55 -0.40 24.98
N TRP A 638 -28.98 -1.53 24.41
CA TRP A 638 -29.74 -1.57 23.16
C TRP A 638 -31.10 -0.87 23.32
N SER A 639 -31.48 -0.01 22.37
CA SER A 639 -32.87 0.46 22.23
C SER A 639 -33.22 0.95 20.82
N LEU A 640 -34.13 0.23 20.20
CA LEU A 640 -35.21 0.75 19.37
C LEU A 640 -36.22 1.45 20.38
N VAL A 641 -37.02 2.52 20.13
CA VAL A 641 -37.89 3.19 21.18
C VAL A 641 -39.24 3.78 20.65
N GLY A 642 -40.40 3.24 21.08
CA GLY A 642 -41.59 3.05 20.22
C GLY A 642 -42.71 4.11 20.14
N SER A 643 -43.30 4.27 18.93
CA SER A 643 -44.51 5.08 18.66
C SER A 643 -45.04 4.99 17.22
N GLU A 644 -46.31 4.60 17.07
CA GLU A 644 -47.14 4.87 15.89
C GLU A 644 -47.26 6.39 15.60
N GLN A 645 -47.50 6.77 14.34
CA GLN A 645 -48.35 7.94 14.08
C GLN A 645 -49.39 7.64 12.98
N LYS A 646 -50.65 7.93 13.31
CA LYS A 646 -51.80 7.84 12.41
C LYS A 646 -51.78 9.02 11.44
N GLY A 647 -51.53 8.77 10.16
CA GLY A 647 -51.72 9.73 9.06
C GLY A 647 -52.73 9.19 8.05
N LYS A 648 -53.87 9.88 7.87
CA LYS A 648 -54.93 9.45 6.94
C LYS A 648 -54.49 9.69 5.49
N GLY A 649 -54.50 8.64 4.66
CA GLY A 649 -54.33 8.73 3.22
C GLY A 649 -54.85 7.46 2.55
N ALA A 650 -56.10 7.50 2.07
CA ALA A 650 -56.76 6.32 1.52
C ALA A 650 -56.41 6.10 0.05
N PHE A 651 -55.83 4.95 -0.28
CA PHE A 651 -55.96 4.30 -1.60
C PHE A 651 -55.89 2.77 -1.41
N SER A 652 -56.80 2.04 -2.06
CA SER A 652 -56.97 0.58 -1.87
C SER A 652 -56.00 -0.25 -2.73
N PRO A 653 -55.60 -1.47 -2.29
CA PRO A 653 -54.64 -2.32 -3.01
C PRO A 653 -55.28 -3.16 -4.12
N ARG A 654 -54.46 -3.61 -5.08
CA ARG A 654 -54.74 -4.76 -5.96
C ARG A 654 -53.48 -5.59 -6.21
N ALA A 655 -53.65 -6.93 -6.15
CA ALA A 655 -52.71 -8.01 -6.53
C ALA A 655 -51.31 -7.96 -5.86
N GLU A 656 -51.04 -8.71 -4.78
CA GLU A 656 -50.83 -10.17 -4.76
C GLU A 656 -49.91 -10.74 -5.86
N SER A 657 -48.70 -11.12 -5.47
CA SER A 657 -48.16 -12.46 -5.80
C SER A 657 -47.20 -12.93 -4.69
N ARG A 658 -47.23 -14.24 -4.38
CA ARG A 658 -46.64 -14.81 -3.16
C ARG A 658 -45.25 -15.39 -3.42
N ALA A 659 -44.26 -15.03 -2.61
CA ALA A 659 -43.06 -15.85 -2.44
C ALA A 659 -43.38 -17.02 -1.48
N LYS A 660 -43.34 -18.26 -1.96
CA LYS A 660 -43.49 -19.46 -1.11
C LYS A 660 -42.16 -19.80 -0.45
N PHE A 661 -42.11 -19.76 0.88
CA PHE A 661 -41.13 -20.53 1.64
C PHE A 661 -41.49 -22.02 1.56
N TRP A 662 -40.48 -22.87 1.38
CA TRP A 662 -40.60 -24.32 1.56
C TRP A 662 -39.70 -24.73 2.72
N GLU A 663 -40.31 -24.99 3.88
CA GLU A 663 -39.68 -25.85 4.88
C GLU A 663 -39.79 -27.31 4.42
N VAL A 664 -38.72 -28.09 4.60
CA VAL A 664 -38.75 -29.54 4.41
C VAL A 664 -38.23 -30.20 5.69
N ASP A 665 -39.12 -30.93 6.33
CA ASP A 665 -38.91 -31.65 7.58
C ASP A 665 -37.87 -32.77 7.44
N ARG A 666 -37.01 -32.95 8.45
CA ARG A 666 -36.00 -34.01 8.50
C ARG A 666 -36.50 -35.19 9.34
N ARG A 667 -37.12 -36.20 8.73
CA ARG A 667 -37.32 -37.51 9.39
C ARG A 667 -37.13 -38.71 8.47
N SER A 668 -36.58 -39.77 9.08
CA SER A 668 -36.62 -41.18 8.67
C SER A 668 -35.64 -41.68 7.60
N PHE A 669 -34.57 -42.33 8.06
CA PHE A 669 -33.89 -43.41 7.34
C PHE A 669 -34.74 -44.70 7.37
N SER A 670 -34.77 -45.45 6.27
CA SER A 670 -34.84 -46.93 6.26
C SER A 670 -34.32 -47.47 4.93
N ALA A 671 -33.68 -48.63 4.93
CA ALA A 671 -32.79 -49.07 3.85
C ALA A 671 -33.32 -50.23 2.97
N ALA A 672 -32.66 -50.39 1.80
CA ALA A 672 -32.51 -51.61 0.99
C ALA A 672 -33.75 -52.09 0.18
N PRO A 673 -33.56 -53.00 -0.81
CA PRO A 673 -32.52 -52.99 -1.87
C PRO A 673 -33.09 -53.36 -3.28
N GLY A 674 -32.31 -53.21 -4.37
CA GLY A 674 -32.47 -54.08 -5.55
C GLY A 674 -32.19 -53.54 -6.96
N SER A 675 -31.67 -54.44 -7.81
CA SER A 675 -31.70 -54.50 -9.29
C SER A 675 -31.21 -53.33 -10.17
N VAL A 676 -29.96 -53.48 -10.64
CA VAL A 676 -29.58 -53.69 -12.07
C VAL A 676 -30.47 -53.05 -13.16
N GLY A 677 -29.85 -52.23 -14.03
CA GLY A 677 -30.42 -51.82 -15.31
C GLY A 677 -29.52 -50.88 -16.11
N SER A 678 -28.66 -51.43 -16.97
CA SER A 678 -27.91 -50.68 -17.99
C SER A 678 -28.75 -50.48 -19.26
N CYS A 679 -28.76 -49.29 -19.85
CA CYS A 679 -28.67 -49.10 -21.31
C CYS A 679 -28.48 -47.62 -21.69
N GLU A 680 -27.61 -47.43 -22.70
CA GLU A 680 -27.37 -46.23 -23.54
C GLU A 680 -26.88 -44.93 -22.88
#